data_AF-A0A926VEL2-F1
#
_entry.id   AF-A0A926VEL2-F1
#
_cell.length_a   1.000
_cell.length_b   1.000
_cell.length_c   1.000
_cell.angle_alpha   90.00
_cell.angle_beta   90.00
_cell.angle_gamma   90.00
#
_symmetry.space_group_name_H-M   'P 1'
#
loop_
_entity.id
_entity.type
_entity.pdbx_description
1 polymer ?
#
loop_
_entity_poly.entity_id
_entity_poly.type
_entity_poly.pdbx_seq_one_letter_code
_entity_poly.pdbx_strand_id
1 'polypeptide(L)'
;MAIYRPEENRKFITTESTGKSGQRGESRVWSAVKIAFADRECIAYWRYPIFSQVGKTRKEPDILIADFELGLIVIEVKSVRIDQIVAINGHRWEFCNFYTSDASPYAQAENQLFALLGYCDREPLLRRKVNGRVIIALPLITEKQWREKGFHLLPSCPPIIFKEDLFKLSSPPSHLVESAGSMIPPFPARERGLAIIIPQTTPIIKGENLNEEQWKLLLSVLSGTPVFRQSSSRIIPQLQFPEVVSPIPESRTSILAKARQQLSEFDIQQERIGKQIPPGAQRIRGIAGSGKTVLLCQKAANMHLKHPEWDIALVFFSRSLYDPITQQLDKWLRRFSSGEIKFDRTNQKLRVLHAWGGKNQPGLYSVICSAAGVLPLTVYDTDSKQPNASLAEACTLLLQTVEIPQIFDAILIDEGQDLIVDEELKFEGKQPFYWLTYQSLRPVELEHPEQRRLIWAYDEAQSLESLHMPTAGELFGDELALMVTGEYADGIKKTEILQRCYRTPTPILTVAHAIGMGLLRPGGMLSGITRSEDWKALGYEVKGRFSPGRQITLKCASDRSGNIIPQLWEKPVLEFDIYDDRQSELTALAHNIIYNLKCDRLKPSREILVIVLGCFGEAIELEIEVAEFLMSQGIDIFIPGTSNCNILTPYLEYSNPNKFWCEGGVTVSRIHRAKGNEADMVYLVGLDNIAENERNVKLRNQLFIALTRTRGWLKLSGIGNYPMYEEIRSAIASGDTFNFTFNRPQKRAISVTNAGELLNLYAAGTRNFQNADWRGIHLAYANLQDANCIGTQLNNADLRNTQLDGIKLVIADLSNADLSNASLRKAKMMGAILRNANLSYSDLSRADLSDADLRNANLVGAKLVGANLSGVDLRGADLTGADIAGAEFSDVNWMGTRMPDGKIYGYGN
;
A
#
# COMPACT_ATOMS: atom_id res chain seq x y z
N MET A 1 -33.70 4.17 11.56
CA MET A 1 -32.24 4.06 11.37
C MET A 1 -31.96 2.66 10.83
N ALA A 2 -31.79 2.52 9.52
CA ALA A 2 -31.43 1.23 8.93
C ALA A 2 -29.94 0.98 9.20
N ILE A 3 -29.64 -0.22 9.70
CA ILE A 3 -28.29 -0.71 9.97
C ILE A 3 -27.58 -0.80 8.61
N TYR A 4 -26.73 0.20 8.34
CA TYR A 4 -25.87 0.27 7.14
C TYR A 4 -24.88 -0.89 7.17
N ARG A 5 -24.87 -1.73 6.13
CA ARG A 5 -23.88 -2.82 6.00
C ARG A 5 -22.54 -2.28 5.49
N PRO A 6 -21.39 -2.62 6.09
CA PRO A 6 -20.09 -2.09 5.70
C PRO A 6 -19.62 -2.43 4.26
N GLU A 7 -20.15 -3.50 3.66
CA GLU A 7 -19.73 -3.95 2.31
C GLU A 7 -20.36 -3.14 1.17
N GLU A 8 -21.58 -2.62 1.36
CA GLU A 8 -22.33 -1.83 0.35
C GLU A 8 -21.67 -0.47 0.04
N ASN A 9 -20.78 -0.01 0.92
CA ASN A 9 -20.12 1.30 0.81
C ASN A 9 -18.84 1.29 -0.07
N ARG A 10 -18.39 0.13 -0.57
CA ARG A 10 -17.13 0.04 -1.33
C ARG A 10 -17.21 0.58 -2.76
N LYS A 11 -18.41 0.62 -3.35
CA LYS A 11 -18.67 1.08 -4.73
C LYS A 11 -18.93 2.58 -4.89
N PHE A 12 -18.94 3.34 -3.80
CA PHE A 12 -19.13 4.78 -3.79
C PHE A 12 -17.82 5.46 -3.37
N ILE A 13 -17.15 6.09 -4.32
CA ILE A 13 -15.79 6.63 -4.14
C ILE A 13 -15.85 8.14 -4.02
N THR A 14 -15.67 8.66 -2.81
CA THR A 14 -15.43 10.09 -2.58
C THR A 14 -13.95 10.37 -2.82
N THR A 15 -13.58 11.17 -3.82
CA THR A 15 -12.16 11.40 -4.17
C THR A 15 -11.46 12.46 -3.31
N GLU A 16 -12.20 13.30 -2.58
CA GLU A 16 -11.67 14.34 -1.70
C GLU A 16 -12.67 14.65 -0.59
N SER A 17 -12.19 14.97 0.62
CA SER A 17 -13.03 15.26 1.79
C SER A 17 -13.84 16.56 1.66
N THR A 18 -15.03 16.59 2.26
CA THR A 18 -15.88 17.79 2.27
C THR A 18 -15.29 18.90 3.15
N GLY A 19 -14.95 20.05 2.58
CA GLY A 19 -14.34 21.15 3.36
C GLY A 19 -14.65 22.57 2.89
N LYS A 20 -15.13 22.80 1.66
CA LYS A 20 -15.39 24.17 1.18
C LYS A 20 -16.88 24.51 1.18
N SER A 21 -17.21 25.75 1.58
CA SER A 21 -18.56 26.27 1.83
C SER A 21 -19.55 26.20 0.64
N GLY A 22 -19.10 25.86 -0.58
CA GLY A 22 -19.95 25.57 -1.75
C GLY A 22 -20.41 24.11 -1.92
N GLN A 23 -19.82 23.16 -1.18
CA GLN A 23 -19.99 21.71 -1.37
C GLN A 23 -21.22 21.10 -0.69
N ARG A 24 -22.01 21.89 0.07
CA ARG A 24 -23.22 21.40 0.76
C ARG A 24 -24.28 20.87 -0.20
N GLY A 25 -24.40 21.45 -1.41
CA GLY A 25 -25.32 20.94 -2.42
C GLY A 25 -24.86 19.64 -3.06
N GLU A 26 -23.57 19.54 -3.42
CA GLU A 26 -22.95 18.30 -3.94
C GLU A 26 -23.12 17.15 -2.94
N SER A 27 -22.82 17.37 -1.65
CA SER A 27 -22.97 16.37 -0.59
C SER A 27 -24.40 15.82 -0.46
N ARG A 28 -25.42 16.67 -0.65
CA ARG A 28 -26.83 16.24 -0.64
C ARG A 28 -27.16 15.35 -1.83
N VAL A 29 -26.73 15.74 -3.04
CA VAL A 29 -26.93 14.92 -4.24
C VAL A 29 -26.18 13.59 -4.12
N TRP A 30 -24.93 13.63 -3.65
CA TRP A 30 -24.12 12.44 -3.41
C TRP A 30 -24.76 11.46 -2.41
N SER A 31 -25.31 11.98 -1.32
CA SER A 31 -26.04 11.17 -0.33
C SER A 31 -27.28 10.51 -0.94
N ALA A 32 -28.03 11.24 -1.77
CA ALA A 32 -29.18 10.69 -2.48
C ALA A 32 -28.76 9.61 -3.51
N VAL A 33 -27.64 9.80 -4.22
CA VAL A 33 -27.08 8.81 -5.16
C VAL A 33 -26.72 7.52 -4.43
N LYS A 34 -26.01 7.61 -3.29
CA LYS A 34 -25.66 6.43 -2.48
C LYS A 34 -26.89 5.60 -2.09
N ILE A 35 -27.98 6.28 -1.70
CA ILE A 35 -29.24 5.62 -1.33
C ILE A 35 -29.95 5.02 -2.55
N ALA A 36 -29.98 5.72 -3.68
CA ALA A 36 -30.72 5.30 -4.87
C ALA A 36 -30.05 4.14 -5.63
N PHE A 37 -28.73 4.05 -5.56
CA PHE A 37 -27.92 3.04 -6.25
C PHE A 37 -27.36 1.96 -5.32
N ALA A 38 -27.76 1.93 -4.04
CA ALA A 38 -27.28 0.97 -3.05
C ALA A 38 -27.47 -0.50 -3.50
N ASP A 39 -28.60 -0.81 -4.13
CA ASP A 39 -28.95 -2.17 -4.56
C ASP A 39 -28.62 -2.48 -6.03
N ARG A 40 -28.07 -1.50 -6.77
CA ARG A 40 -27.75 -1.65 -8.21
C ARG A 40 -26.31 -2.10 -8.42
N GLU A 41 -26.06 -2.87 -9.48
CA GLU A 41 -24.69 -3.15 -9.91
C GLU A 41 -24.09 -1.92 -10.59
N CYS A 42 -23.30 -1.16 -9.81
CA CYS A 42 -22.74 0.10 -10.26
C CYS A 42 -21.44 0.43 -9.53
N ILE A 43 -20.73 1.43 -10.05
CA ILE A 43 -19.70 2.18 -9.34
C ILE A 43 -19.96 3.67 -9.53
N ALA A 44 -19.80 4.45 -8.48
CA ALA A 44 -20.00 5.88 -8.53
C ALA A 44 -18.86 6.64 -7.88
N TYR A 45 -18.61 7.84 -8.39
CA TYR A 45 -17.55 8.71 -7.96
C TYR A 45 -18.13 10.09 -7.67
N TRP A 46 -17.78 10.65 -6.53
CA TRP A 46 -17.84 12.09 -6.34
C TRP A 46 -16.51 12.65 -6.82
N ARG A 47 -16.54 13.50 -7.86
CA ARG A 47 -15.36 14.16 -8.46
C ARG A 47 -14.40 13.16 -9.10
N TYR A 48 -14.83 12.53 -10.20
CA TYR A 48 -13.99 11.59 -10.95
C TYR A 48 -12.84 12.34 -11.66
N PRO A 49 -11.57 11.86 -11.60
CA PRO A 49 -10.40 12.59 -12.08
C PRO A 49 -10.27 12.57 -13.61
N ILE A 50 -11.15 13.28 -14.30
CA ILE A 50 -11.02 13.62 -15.72
C ILE A 50 -11.16 15.14 -15.86
N PHE A 51 -10.14 15.76 -16.42
CA PHE A 51 -10.02 17.21 -16.46
C PHE A 51 -10.06 17.65 -17.91
N SER A 52 -11.03 18.52 -18.23
CA SER A 52 -11.08 19.24 -19.51
C SER A 52 -10.71 20.71 -19.29
N GLN A 53 -9.99 21.32 -20.24
CA GLN A 53 -9.85 22.78 -20.26
C GLN A 53 -11.20 23.45 -20.54
N VAL A 54 -11.76 24.14 -19.55
CA VAL A 54 -12.94 25.01 -19.72
C VAL A 54 -12.53 26.42 -19.33
N GLY A 55 -12.16 27.24 -20.32
CA GLY A 55 -11.58 28.57 -20.09
C GLY A 55 -10.21 28.48 -19.42
N LYS A 56 -9.99 29.21 -18.31
CA LYS A 56 -8.74 29.15 -17.51
C LYS A 56 -8.76 28.12 -16.39
N THR A 57 -9.88 27.43 -16.16
CA THR A 57 -10.07 26.51 -15.02
C THR A 57 -10.25 25.08 -15.50
N ARG A 58 -9.60 24.14 -14.81
CA ARG A 58 -9.79 22.70 -15.03
C ARG A 58 -10.97 22.22 -14.22
N LYS A 59 -11.88 21.46 -14.81
CA LYS A 59 -13.07 20.95 -14.10
C LYS A 59 -13.27 19.47 -14.32
N GLU A 60 -13.51 18.78 -13.22
CA GLU A 60 -13.92 17.38 -13.13
C GLU A 60 -15.46 17.26 -13.08
N PRO A 61 -16.05 16.13 -13.45
CA PRO A 61 -17.47 15.87 -13.24
C PRO A 61 -17.78 15.79 -11.75
N ASP A 62 -18.81 16.52 -11.30
CA ASP A 62 -19.21 16.52 -9.89
C ASP A 62 -19.59 15.11 -9.44
N ILE A 63 -20.44 14.40 -10.18
CA ILE A 63 -20.76 12.99 -9.91
C ILE A 63 -20.71 12.19 -11.22
N LEU A 64 -20.00 11.07 -11.20
CA LEU A 64 -20.01 10.07 -12.25
C LEU A 64 -20.60 8.77 -11.70
N ILE A 65 -21.52 8.16 -12.43
CA ILE A 65 -22.04 6.83 -12.13
C ILE A 65 -21.82 5.97 -13.37
N ALA A 66 -21.19 4.81 -13.20
CA ALA A 66 -21.24 3.73 -14.16
C ALA A 66 -22.14 2.64 -13.61
N ASP A 67 -23.18 2.30 -14.34
CA ASP A 67 -24.21 1.36 -13.95
C ASP A 67 -24.37 0.30 -15.04
N PHE A 68 -24.54 -0.96 -14.64
CA PHE A 68 -24.57 -2.09 -15.56
C PHE A 68 -25.65 -1.94 -16.64
N GLU A 69 -26.84 -1.45 -16.28
CA GLU A 69 -27.97 -1.29 -17.20
C GLU A 69 -28.00 0.10 -17.83
N LEU A 70 -27.68 1.14 -17.06
CA LEU A 70 -27.82 2.53 -17.48
C LEU A 70 -26.58 3.10 -18.18
N GLY A 71 -25.44 2.39 -18.16
CA GLY A 71 -24.18 2.89 -18.72
C GLY A 71 -23.58 4.04 -17.90
N LEU A 72 -23.05 5.05 -18.57
CA LEU A 72 -22.42 6.21 -17.94
C LEU A 72 -23.40 7.37 -17.72
N ILE A 73 -23.43 7.88 -16.50
CA ILE A 73 -24.26 9.02 -16.10
C ILE A 73 -23.35 10.07 -15.46
N VAL A 74 -23.35 11.28 -16.02
CA VAL A 74 -22.69 12.45 -15.44
C VAL A 74 -23.75 13.36 -14.85
N ILE A 75 -23.63 13.69 -13.57
CA ILE A 75 -24.48 14.65 -12.87
C ILE A 75 -23.62 15.86 -12.48
N GLU A 76 -23.95 17.02 -13.04
CA GLU A 76 -23.33 18.30 -12.65
C GLU A 76 -24.24 19.02 -11.66
N VAL A 77 -23.66 19.49 -10.55
CA VAL A 77 -24.41 20.09 -9.45
C VAL A 77 -24.22 21.61 -9.46
N LYS A 78 -25.32 22.33 -9.27
CA LYS A 78 -25.29 23.79 -9.05
C LYS A 78 -26.07 24.16 -7.79
N SER A 79 -25.33 24.51 -6.74
CA SER A 79 -25.85 25.00 -5.47
C SER A 79 -26.29 26.48 -5.55
N VAL A 80 -27.19 26.79 -6.49
CA VAL A 80 -27.74 28.14 -6.70
C VAL A 80 -29.19 28.20 -6.23
N ARG A 81 -29.63 29.38 -5.77
CA ARG A 81 -31.05 29.67 -5.55
C ARG A 81 -31.69 30.23 -6.83
N ILE A 82 -33.02 30.11 -6.95
CA ILE A 82 -33.74 30.51 -8.16
C ILE A 82 -33.63 32.02 -8.46
N ASP A 83 -33.49 32.86 -7.42
CA ASP A 83 -33.31 34.31 -7.52
C ASP A 83 -31.94 34.70 -8.10
N GLN A 84 -30.96 33.80 -8.01
CA GLN A 84 -29.60 34.03 -8.49
C GLN A 84 -29.44 33.74 -9.99
N ILE A 85 -30.40 33.07 -10.64
CA ILE A 85 -30.39 32.79 -12.08
C ILE A 85 -31.10 33.94 -12.78
N VAL A 86 -30.32 34.77 -13.50
CA VAL A 86 -30.81 35.98 -14.17
C VAL A 86 -31.39 35.64 -15.53
N ALA A 87 -30.65 34.89 -16.34
CA ALA A 87 -31.04 34.49 -17.69
C ALA A 87 -30.41 33.15 -18.08
N ILE A 88 -31.07 32.45 -19.01
CA ILE A 88 -30.55 31.22 -19.64
C ILE A 88 -30.65 31.39 -21.15
N ASN A 89 -29.49 31.53 -21.80
CA ASN A 89 -29.35 31.76 -23.22
C ASN A 89 -28.66 30.53 -23.86
N GLY A 90 -29.45 29.61 -24.39
CA GLY A 90 -28.94 28.33 -24.91
C GLY A 90 -28.32 27.48 -23.80
N HIS A 91 -27.02 27.23 -23.88
CA HIS A 91 -26.26 26.52 -22.85
C HIS A 91 -25.68 27.43 -21.76
N ARG A 92 -25.68 28.76 -21.96
CA ARG A 92 -25.07 29.73 -21.04
C ARG A 92 -26.09 30.22 -20.01
N TRP A 93 -25.75 30.09 -18.74
CA TRP A 93 -26.52 30.52 -17.58
C TRP A 93 -25.84 31.73 -16.98
N GLU A 94 -26.59 32.81 -16.77
CA GLU A 94 -26.10 34.05 -16.18
C GLU A 94 -26.55 34.15 -14.73
N PHE A 95 -25.62 34.48 -13.83
CA PHE A 95 -25.85 34.49 -12.40
C PHE A 95 -25.61 35.88 -11.79
N CYS A 96 -26.36 36.20 -10.73
CA CYS A 96 -26.08 37.32 -9.85
C CYS A 96 -25.75 36.83 -8.44
N ASN A 97 -24.86 37.54 -7.74
CA ASN A 97 -24.46 37.24 -6.36
C ASN A 97 -24.04 35.77 -6.16
N PHE A 98 -23.30 35.23 -7.13
CA PHE A 98 -22.73 33.89 -7.13
C PHE A 98 -21.23 33.97 -7.42
N TYR A 99 -20.45 32.94 -7.08
CA TYR A 99 -18.99 32.97 -7.21
C TYR A 99 -18.49 33.07 -8.67
N THR A 100 -19.38 32.86 -9.64
CA THR A 100 -19.16 33.12 -11.08
C THR A 100 -20.31 33.95 -11.64
N SER A 101 -20.01 34.84 -12.59
CA SER A 101 -21.00 35.63 -13.34
C SER A 101 -21.82 34.80 -14.32
N ASP A 102 -21.24 33.74 -14.87
CA ASP A 102 -21.89 32.87 -15.84
C ASP A 102 -21.24 31.48 -15.89
N ALA A 103 -21.98 30.48 -16.39
CA ALA A 103 -21.46 29.14 -16.64
C ALA A 103 -22.24 28.44 -17.76
N SER A 104 -21.74 27.29 -18.24
CA SER A 104 -22.50 26.40 -19.12
C SER A 104 -22.57 24.98 -18.55
N PRO A 105 -23.39 24.73 -17.51
CA PRO A 105 -23.36 23.49 -16.74
C PRO A 105 -23.59 22.24 -17.60
N TYR A 106 -24.55 22.30 -18.53
CA TYR A 106 -24.88 21.15 -19.38
C TYR A 106 -23.79 20.83 -20.40
N ALA A 107 -23.29 21.83 -21.12
CA ALA A 107 -22.19 21.64 -22.08
C ALA A 107 -20.90 21.16 -21.39
N GLN A 108 -20.64 21.61 -20.16
CA GLN A 108 -19.50 21.13 -19.36
C GLN A 108 -19.64 19.63 -19.06
N ALA A 109 -20.78 19.20 -18.55
CA ALA A 109 -21.04 17.81 -18.21
C ALA A 109 -21.07 16.88 -19.44
N GLU A 110 -21.56 17.40 -20.56
CA GLU A 110 -21.54 16.72 -21.86
C GLU A 110 -20.11 16.48 -22.38
N ASN A 111 -19.24 17.49 -22.32
CA ASN A 111 -17.83 17.35 -22.69
C ASN A 111 -17.11 16.29 -21.83
N GLN A 112 -17.41 16.25 -20.52
CA GLN A 112 -16.85 15.26 -19.60
C GLN A 112 -17.32 13.84 -19.95
N LEU A 113 -18.60 13.66 -20.26
CA LEU A 113 -19.14 12.38 -20.72
C LEU A 113 -18.49 11.93 -22.04
N PHE A 114 -18.37 12.82 -23.02
CA PHE A 114 -17.74 12.48 -24.31
C PHE A 114 -16.27 12.12 -24.16
N ALA A 115 -15.54 12.76 -23.25
CA ALA A 115 -14.16 12.37 -22.96
C ALA A 115 -14.09 10.92 -22.42
N LEU A 116 -15.01 10.52 -21.54
CA LEU A 116 -15.10 9.14 -21.02
C LEU A 116 -15.49 8.13 -22.11
N LEU A 117 -16.50 8.46 -22.92
CA LEU A 117 -16.92 7.61 -24.04
C LEU A 117 -15.82 7.48 -25.09
N GLY A 118 -15.03 8.52 -25.31
CA GLY A 118 -13.86 8.49 -26.18
C GLY A 118 -12.76 7.51 -25.72
N TYR A 119 -12.70 7.16 -24.43
CA TYR A 119 -11.86 6.05 -23.96
C TYR A 119 -12.51 4.69 -24.21
N CYS A 120 -13.82 4.58 -24.01
CA CYS A 120 -14.57 3.36 -24.28
C CYS A 120 -14.48 2.98 -25.78
N ASP A 121 -14.56 3.96 -26.67
CA ASP A 121 -14.52 3.75 -28.12
C ASP A 121 -13.16 3.29 -28.67
N ARG A 122 -12.09 3.38 -27.87
CA ARG A 122 -10.78 2.81 -28.21
C ARG A 122 -10.76 1.29 -28.06
N GLU A 123 -11.69 0.74 -27.28
CA GLU A 123 -11.81 -0.68 -27.01
C GLU A 123 -12.85 -1.30 -27.97
N PRO A 124 -12.46 -2.24 -28.86
CA PRO A 124 -13.35 -2.77 -29.89
C PRO A 124 -14.66 -3.35 -29.36
N LEU A 125 -14.64 -3.99 -28.19
CA LEU A 125 -15.81 -4.61 -27.57
C LEU A 125 -16.81 -3.61 -26.95
N LEU A 126 -16.38 -2.36 -26.70
CA LEU A 126 -17.22 -1.29 -26.14
C LEU A 126 -17.61 -0.21 -27.14
N ARG A 127 -16.96 -0.19 -28.30
CA ARG A 127 -17.11 0.89 -29.28
C ARG A 127 -18.57 1.13 -29.67
N ARG A 128 -19.07 2.33 -29.38
CA ARG A 128 -20.46 2.80 -29.59
C ARG A 128 -21.54 1.96 -28.88
N LYS A 129 -21.17 1.20 -27.85
CA LYS A 129 -22.13 0.35 -27.10
C LYS A 129 -22.52 0.92 -25.75
N VAL A 130 -21.76 1.87 -25.20
CA VAL A 130 -22.02 2.40 -23.86
C VAL A 130 -23.06 3.53 -23.91
N ASN A 131 -24.15 3.36 -23.16
CA ASN A 131 -25.15 4.42 -22.97
C ASN A 131 -24.55 5.62 -22.22
N GLY A 132 -24.91 6.84 -22.62
CA GLY A 132 -24.41 8.08 -22.01
C GLY A 132 -25.53 9.06 -21.64
N ARG A 133 -25.57 9.50 -20.38
CA ARG A 133 -26.56 10.46 -19.85
C ARG A 133 -25.87 11.65 -19.18
N VAL A 134 -26.47 12.83 -19.34
CA VAL A 134 -26.07 14.06 -18.65
C VAL A 134 -27.28 14.65 -17.97
N ILE A 135 -27.13 15.01 -16.70
CA ILE A 135 -28.21 15.55 -15.86
C ILE A 135 -27.67 16.71 -15.03
N ILE A 136 -28.46 17.76 -14.85
CA ILE A 136 -28.14 18.88 -13.96
C ILE A 136 -28.89 18.71 -12.64
N ALA A 137 -28.20 18.77 -11.51
CA ALA A 137 -28.83 18.76 -10.18
C ALA A 137 -28.87 20.16 -9.57
N LEU A 138 -30.07 20.61 -9.17
CA LEU A 138 -30.33 21.89 -8.53
C LEU A 138 -30.87 21.66 -7.10
N PRO A 139 -30.01 21.31 -6.13
CA PRO A 139 -30.41 20.85 -4.80
C PRO A 139 -31.13 21.90 -3.94
N LEU A 140 -31.18 23.17 -4.37
CA LEU A 140 -31.83 24.28 -3.66
C LEU A 140 -33.07 24.83 -4.37
N ILE A 141 -33.39 24.34 -5.58
CA ILE A 141 -34.48 24.84 -6.43
C ILE A 141 -35.55 23.75 -6.55
N THR A 142 -36.81 24.15 -6.39
CA THR A 142 -37.96 23.27 -6.59
C THR A 142 -38.42 23.28 -8.04
N GLU A 143 -39.07 22.20 -8.50
CA GLU A 143 -39.62 22.15 -9.86
C GLU A 143 -40.64 23.29 -10.09
N LYS A 144 -41.42 23.62 -9.05
CA LYS A 144 -42.40 24.71 -9.07
C LYS A 144 -41.73 26.07 -9.36
N GLN A 145 -40.66 26.37 -8.62
CA GLN A 145 -39.89 27.61 -8.81
C GLN A 145 -39.32 27.72 -10.23
N TRP A 146 -38.81 26.61 -10.77
CA TRP A 146 -38.29 26.55 -12.14
C TRP A 146 -39.37 26.83 -13.19
N ARG A 147 -40.58 26.30 -12.98
CA ARG A 147 -41.71 26.51 -13.89
C ARG A 147 -42.25 27.94 -13.84
N GLU A 148 -42.35 28.53 -12.65
CA GLU A 148 -42.80 29.92 -12.46
C GLU A 148 -41.89 30.94 -13.17
N LYS A 149 -40.59 30.67 -13.27
CA LYS A 149 -39.64 31.46 -14.06
C LYS A 149 -39.75 31.25 -15.58
N GLY A 150 -40.56 30.31 -16.05
CA GLY A 150 -40.69 29.97 -17.47
C GLY A 150 -39.51 29.19 -18.05
N PHE A 151 -38.51 28.80 -17.25
CA PHE A 151 -37.30 28.15 -17.77
C PHE A 151 -37.55 26.76 -18.39
N HIS A 152 -38.62 26.07 -17.99
CA HIS A 152 -39.05 24.81 -18.60
C HIS A 152 -39.53 24.93 -20.06
N LEU A 153 -39.85 26.14 -20.53
CA LEU A 153 -40.29 26.39 -21.91
C LEU A 153 -39.11 26.67 -22.86
N LEU A 154 -37.89 26.76 -22.34
CA LEU A 154 -36.72 27.05 -23.14
C LEU A 154 -36.38 25.85 -24.05
N PRO A 155 -36.04 26.08 -25.34
CA PRO A 155 -35.77 25.01 -26.30
C PRO A 155 -34.64 24.05 -25.90
N SER A 156 -33.70 24.54 -25.08
CA SER A 156 -32.49 23.83 -24.65
C SER A 156 -32.52 23.43 -23.16
N CYS A 157 -33.70 23.24 -22.56
CA CYS A 157 -33.80 22.86 -21.15
C CYS A 157 -33.22 21.45 -20.93
N PRO A 158 -32.14 21.29 -20.15
CA PRO A 158 -31.55 19.98 -19.90
C PRO A 158 -32.44 19.13 -18.96
N PRO A 159 -32.19 17.81 -18.85
CA PRO A 159 -32.74 17.01 -17.76
C PRO A 159 -32.27 17.56 -16.42
N ILE A 160 -33.20 17.82 -15.50
CA ILE A 160 -32.92 18.42 -14.20
C ILE A 160 -33.42 17.53 -13.05
N ILE A 161 -32.60 17.37 -12.02
CA ILE A 161 -32.96 16.85 -10.69
C ILE A 161 -33.20 18.05 -9.77
N PHE A 162 -34.41 18.18 -9.24
CA PHE A 162 -34.79 19.25 -8.32
C PHE A 162 -34.63 18.84 -6.86
N LYS A 163 -34.76 19.81 -5.96
CA LYS A 163 -34.64 19.62 -4.51
C LYS A 163 -35.52 18.49 -3.96
N GLU A 164 -36.75 18.37 -4.45
CA GLU A 164 -37.71 17.35 -3.99
C GLU A 164 -37.30 15.93 -4.40
N ASP A 165 -36.56 15.80 -5.50
CA ASP A 165 -36.18 14.52 -6.11
C ASP A 165 -35.06 13.80 -5.35
N LEU A 166 -34.39 14.53 -4.45
CA LEU A 166 -33.31 14.02 -3.61
C LEU A 166 -33.80 13.23 -2.39
N PHE A 167 -35.11 13.27 -2.10
CA PHE A 167 -35.71 12.59 -0.94
C PHE A 167 -36.61 11.44 -1.40
N LYS A 168 -36.51 10.26 -0.76
CA LYS A 168 -37.52 9.20 -0.89
C LYS A 168 -38.80 9.66 -0.18
N LEU A 169 -39.90 9.82 -0.91
CA LEU A 169 -41.23 9.83 -0.30
C LEU A 169 -41.61 8.39 0.03
N SER A 170 -41.36 7.96 1.27
CA SER A 170 -41.98 6.75 1.81
C SER A 170 -43.43 7.06 2.13
N SER A 171 -44.33 6.73 1.22
CA SER A 171 -45.74 6.50 1.55
C SER A 171 -46.20 5.26 0.76
N PRO A 172 -46.69 4.21 1.42
CA PRO A 172 -47.33 3.10 0.72
C PRO A 172 -48.62 3.60 0.05
N PRO A 173 -49.12 2.92 -0.99
CA PRO A 173 -50.41 3.26 -1.57
C PRO A 173 -51.48 3.05 -0.49
N SER A 174 -52.06 4.14 0.00
CA SER A 174 -53.16 4.09 0.95
C SER A 174 -54.39 3.50 0.26
N HIS A 175 -54.62 2.20 0.45
CA HIS A 175 -55.95 1.65 0.35
C HIS A 175 -56.74 2.04 1.60
N LEU A 176 -57.92 2.62 1.37
CA LEU A 176 -59.04 2.81 2.30
C LEU A 176 -58.84 3.84 3.41
N VAL A 177 -59.47 5.01 3.27
CA VAL A 177 -60.58 5.49 4.11
C VAL A 177 -61.32 6.55 3.29
N GLU A 178 -62.55 6.25 2.89
CA GLU A 178 -63.53 7.27 2.52
C GLU A 178 -63.97 7.97 3.82
N SER A 179 -63.63 9.24 3.99
CA SER A 179 -64.47 10.16 4.74
C SER A 179 -64.28 11.61 4.26
N ALA A 180 -65.41 12.29 4.21
CA ALA A 180 -65.66 13.53 3.51
C ALA A 180 -64.76 14.73 3.90
N GLY A 181 -64.39 15.49 2.87
CA GLY A 181 -64.25 16.95 2.95
C GLY A 181 -62.85 17.50 3.23
N SER A 182 -62.02 17.66 2.20
CA SER A 182 -61.11 18.81 2.03
C SER A 182 -60.24 18.64 0.77
N MET A 183 -60.15 19.72 -0.01
CA MET A 183 -59.27 20.01 -1.15
C MET A 183 -58.41 18.87 -1.74
N ILE A 184 -58.75 18.48 -2.97
CA ILE A 184 -57.85 17.76 -3.90
C ILE A 184 -56.58 18.63 -4.12
N PRO A 185 -55.36 18.17 -3.81
CA PRO A 185 -54.15 18.87 -4.19
C PRO A 185 -54.02 18.84 -5.74
N PRO A 186 -53.57 19.91 -6.41
CA PRO A 186 -53.75 20.09 -7.85
C PRO A 186 -52.85 19.22 -8.75
N PHE A 187 -52.14 18.22 -8.22
CA PHE A 187 -51.27 17.36 -9.02
C PHE A 187 -51.25 15.92 -8.49
N PRO A 188 -51.35 14.89 -9.35
CA PRO A 188 -51.11 13.52 -8.93
C PRO A 188 -49.67 13.40 -8.41
N ALA A 189 -49.50 12.83 -7.23
CA ALA A 189 -48.19 12.56 -6.64
C ALA A 189 -47.44 11.56 -7.53
N ARG A 190 -46.63 12.04 -8.48
CA ARG A 190 -45.63 11.20 -9.16
C ARG A 190 -44.73 10.60 -8.09
N GLU A 191 -44.45 9.31 -8.17
CA GLU A 191 -43.38 8.71 -7.39
C GLU A 191 -42.07 9.46 -7.70
N ARG A 192 -41.42 10.01 -6.67
CA ARG A 192 -40.21 10.82 -6.79
C ARG A 192 -39.01 10.09 -6.21
N GLY A 193 -37.84 10.34 -6.78
CA GLY A 193 -36.57 9.79 -6.34
C GLY A 193 -35.60 9.54 -7.50
N LEU A 194 -34.30 9.62 -7.22
CA LEU A 194 -33.27 9.43 -8.23
C LEU A 194 -33.36 8.08 -8.96
N ALA A 195 -33.74 7.01 -8.25
CA ALA A 195 -33.92 5.67 -8.81
C ALA A 195 -35.02 5.59 -9.88
N ILE A 196 -35.96 6.55 -9.90
CA ILE A 196 -37.05 6.62 -10.86
C ILE A 196 -36.71 7.63 -11.97
N ILE A 197 -36.20 8.79 -11.58
CA ILE A 197 -35.97 9.91 -12.50
C ILE A 197 -34.83 9.60 -13.48
N ILE A 198 -33.71 9.05 -13.00
CA ILE A 198 -32.53 8.83 -13.83
C ILE A 198 -32.82 7.83 -14.97
N PRO A 199 -33.45 6.66 -14.74
CA PRO A 199 -33.82 5.74 -15.83
C PRO A 199 -34.76 6.35 -16.88
N GLN A 200 -35.62 7.30 -16.48
CA GLN A 200 -36.56 7.99 -17.37
C GLN A 200 -35.88 9.06 -18.25
N THR A 201 -34.66 9.48 -17.92
CA THR A 201 -33.92 10.44 -18.75
C THR A 201 -33.44 9.79 -20.04
N THR A 202 -33.76 10.44 -21.17
CA THR A 202 -33.30 10.01 -22.49
C THR A 202 -31.78 10.15 -22.59
N PRO A 203 -31.05 9.07 -22.92
CA PRO A 203 -29.60 9.15 -23.11
C PRO A 203 -29.25 9.97 -24.36
N ILE A 204 -28.20 10.78 -24.25
CA ILE A 204 -27.65 11.58 -25.35
C ILE A 204 -27.01 10.66 -26.40
N ILE A 205 -26.29 9.63 -25.93
CA ILE A 205 -25.78 8.53 -26.75
C ILE A 205 -26.53 7.26 -26.39
N LYS A 206 -27.27 6.71 -27.36
CA LYS A 206 -27.89 5.40 -27.28
C LYS A 206 -26.89 4.31 -27.68
N GLY A 207 -26.56 3.45 -26.74
CA GLY A 207 -25.77 2.24 -26.91
C GLY A 207 -26.61 0.96 -26.89
N GLU A 208 -25.97 -0.15 -26.54
CA GLU A 208 -26.57 -1.49 -26.37
C GLU A 208 -26.60 -1.87 -24.88
N ASN A 209 -27.33 -2.94 -24.53
CA ASN A 209 -27.20 -3.54 -23.19
C ASN A 209 -25.86 -4.27 -23.10
N LEU A 210 -25.05 -3.94 -22.09
CA LEU A 210 -23.75 -4.56 -21.89
C LEU A 210 -23.89 -5.97 -21.32
N ASN A 211 -23.07 -6.91 -21.78
CA ASN A 211 -22.90 -8.20 -21.12
C ASN A 211 -21.82 -8.11 -20.02
N GLU A 212 -21.62 -9.17 -19.24
CA GLU A 212 -20.65 -9.17 -18.12
C GLU A 212 -19.20 -8.88 -18.55
N GLU A 213 -18.76 -9.38 -19.71
CA GLU A 213 -17.41 -9.15 -20.22
C GLU A 213 -17.21 -7.67 -20.58
N GLN A 214 -18.18 -7.09 -21.28
CA GLN A 214 -18.20 -5.67 -21.63
C GLN A 214 -18.28 -4.79 -20.38
N TRP A 215 -19.06 -5.18 -19.37
CA TRP A 215 -19.12 -4.47 -18.09
C TRP A 215 -17.77 -4.46 -17.38
N LYS A 216 -17.11 -5.62 -17.25
CA LYS A 216 -15.75 -5.71 -16.69
C LYS A 216 -14.77 -4.82 -17.47
N LEU A 217 -14.85 -4.82 -18.80
CA LEU A 217 -14.05 -3.95 -19.65
C LEU A 217 -14.35 -2.46 -19.42
N LEU A 218 -15.62 -2.07 -19.23
CA LEU A 218 -15.99 -0.69 -18.91
C LEU A 218 -15.36 -0.26 -17.58
N LEU A 219 -15.45 -1.11 -16.56
CA LEU A 219 -14.82 -0.86 -15.26
C LEU A 219 -13.29 -0.72 -15.39
N SER A 220 -12.62 -1.59 -16.16
CA SER A 220 -11.19 -1.47 -16.46
C SER A 220 -10.84 -0.19 -17.23
N VAL A 221 -11.70 0.28 -18.14
CA VAL A 221 -11.51 1.56 -18.84
C VAL A 221 -11.58 2.73 -17.86
N LEU A 222 -12.53 2.69 -16.92
CA LEU A 222 -12.68 3.70 -15.86
C LEU A 222 -11.52 3.68 -14.86
N SER A 223 -11.02 2.52 -14.46
CA SER A 223 -9.81 2.46 -13.62
C SER A 223 -8.57 3.01 -14.35
N GLY A 224 -8.57 2.92 -15.69
CA GLY A 224 -7.44 3.32 -16.52
C GLY A 224 -6.47 2.17 -16.80
N THR A 225 -6.82 0.92 -16.48
CA THR A 225 -6.01 -0.28 -16.79
C THR A 225 -5.51 -0.32 -18.24
N PRO A 226 -6.30 0.04 -19.29
CA PRO A 226 -5.82 0.03 -20.67
C PRO A 226 -4.58 0.90 -20.95
N VAL A 227 -4.28 1.89 -20.10
CA VAL A 227 -3.05 2.71 -20.19
C VAL A 227 -1.78 1.86 -20.07
N PHE A 228 -1.89 0.69 -19.43
CA PHE A 228 -0.77 -0.24 -19.22
C PHE A 228 -0.75 -1.40 -20.20
N ARG A 229 -1.78 -1.56 -21.04
CA ARG A 229 -1.68 -2.45 -22.20
C ARG A 229 -0.60 -1.88 -23.09
N GLN A 230 0.44 -2.67 -23.37
CA GLN A 230 1.31 -2.38 -24.49
C GLN A 230 0.38 -2.32 -25.71
N SER A 231 0.41 -1.21 -26.47
CA SER A 231 -0.12 -1.27 -27.82
C SER A 231 0.55 -2.49 -28.43
N SER A 232 -0.25 -3.40 -28.98
CA SER A 232 0.25 -4.33 -29.97
C SER A 232 0.92 -3.44 -31.00
N SER A 233 2.23 -3.26 -30.84
CA SER A 233 3.03 -2.46 -31.74
C SER A 233 2.65 -3.00 -33.10
N ARG A 234 2.13 -2.11 -33.97
CA ARG A 234 2.12 -2.33 -35.41
C ARG A 234 3.37 -3.13 -35.70
N ILE A 235 3.17 -4.38 -36.14
CA ILE A 235 4.23 -5.31 -36.51
C ILE A 235 5.23 -4.45 -37.28
N ILE A 236 6.36 -4.14 -36.66
CA ILE A 236 7.39 -3.33 -37.33
C ILE A 236 7.75 -4.17 -38.55
N PRO A 237 7.62 -3.65 -39.78
CA PRO A 237 8.08 -4.38 -40.94
C PRO A 237 9.58 -4.62 -40.77
N GLN A 238 9.92 -5.88 -40.52
CA GLN A 238 11.15 -6.54 -40.93
C GLN A 238 12.47 -5.89 -40.50
N LEU A 239 13.04 -6.40 -39.40
CA LEU A 239 14.43 -6.85 -39.50
C LEU A 239 14.39 -8.17 -40.30
N GLN A 240 15.08 -8.20 -41.43
CA GLN A 240 15.16 -9.35 -42.34
C GLN A 240 15.73 -10.57 -41.60
N PHE A 241 14.84 -11.40 -41.07
CA PHE A 241 15.08 -12.81 -40.83
C PHE A 241 14.11 -13.59 -41.72
N PRO A 242 14.58 -14.62 -42.45
CA PRO A 242 13.74 -15.32 -43.39
C PRO A 242 12.61 -16.08 -42.67
N GLU A 243 11.43 -15.95 -43.24
CA GLU A 243 10.19 -16.71 -42.99
C GLU A 243 9.38 -16.40 -41.72
N VAL A 244 8.19 -15.86 -41.98
CA VAL A 244 7.06 -15.70 -41.07
C VAL A 244 6.57 -17.09 -40.66
N VAL A 245 7.16 -17.65 -39.62
CA VAL A 245 6.61 -18.82 -38.92
C VAL A 245 5.69 -18.30 -37.81
N SER A 246 4.41 -18.64 -37.92
CA SER A 246 3.37 -18.47 -36.89
C SER A 246 3.91 -18.76 -35.48
N PRO A 247 3.45 -18.07 -34.43
CA PRO A 247 3.90 -18.36 -33.06
C PRO A 247 3.73 -19.85 -32.77
N ILE A 248 4.80 -20.49 -32.33
CA ILE A 248 4.78 -21.89 -31.91
C ILE A 248 3.72 -21.98 -30.80
N PRO A 249 2.68 -22.84 -30.93
CA PRO A 249 1.73 -23.07 -29.85
C PRO A 249 2.50 -23.38 -28.57
N GLU A 250 2.16 -22.70 -27.46
CA GLU A 250 2.78 -22.88 -26.14
C GLU A 250 4.18 -22.28 -25.92
N SER A 251 4.67 -21.35 -26.76
CA SER A 251 5.91 -20.60 -26.42
C SER A 251 5.68 -19.57 -25.31
N ARG A 252 6.70 -19.21 -24.52
CA ARG A 252 6.57 -18.17 -23.48
C ARG A 252 6.06 -16.83 -24.03
N THR A 253 6.49 -16.41 -25.21
CA THR A 253 5.99 -15.18 -25.86
C THR A 253 4.50 -15.26 -26.20
N SER A 254 3.99 -16.44 -26.60
CA SER A 254 2.55 -16.63 -26.85
C SER A 254 1.73 -16.48 -25.56
N ILE A 255 2.24 -16.98 -24.44
CA ILE A 255 1.60 -16.86 -23.12
C ILE A 255 1.65 -15.43 -22.62
N LEU A 256 2.79 -14.74 -22.77
CA LEU A 256 2.89 -13.31 -22.43
C LEU A 256 1.90 -12.48 -23.24
N ALA A 257 1.71 -12.77 -24.53
CA ALA A 257 0.74 -12.07 -25.36
C ALA A 257 -0.70 -12.29 -24.85
N LYS A 258 -1.08 -13.52 -24.52
CA LYS A 258 -2.39 -13.84 -23.91
C LYS A 258 -2.56 -13.14 -22.56
N ALA A 259 -1.54 -13.19 -21.70
CA ALA A 259 -1.57 -12.60 -20.38
C ALA A 259 -1.70 -11.07 -20.42
N ARG A 260 -1.04 -10.41 -21.39
CA ARG A 260 -1.13 -8.95 -21.59
C ARG A 260 -2.47 -8.51 -22.22
N GLN A 261 -3.17 -9.39 -22.91
CA GLN A 261 -4.48 -9.10 -23.55
C GLN A 261 -5.65 -9.22 -22.59
N GLN A 262 -5.63 -10.20 -21.69
CA GLN A 262 -6.62 -10.31 -20.63
C GLN A 262 -6.57 -9.02 -19.79
N LEU A 263 -7.71 -8.34 -19.68
CA LEU A 263 -7.86 -7.14 -18.87
C LEU A 263 -7.36 -7.45 -17.46
N SER A 264 -6.57 -6.56 -16.85
CA SER A 264 -6.42 -6.65 -15.40
C SER A 264 -7.82 -6.50 -14.81
N GLU A 265 -8.18 -7.42 -13.92
CA GLU A 265 -9.42 -7.31 -13.19
C GLU A 265 -9.53 -5.94 -12.53
N PHE A 266 -10.75 -5.40 -12.52
CA PHE A 266 -11.03 -4.15 -11.84
C PHE A 266 -10.82 -4.34 -10.33
N ASP A 267 -9.77 -3.71 -9.80
CA ASP A 267 -9.49 -3.69 -8.36
C ASP A 267 -10.07 -2.43 -7.72
N ILE A 268 -11.22 -2.60 -7.07
CA ILE A 268 -11.92 -1.53 -6.38
C ILE A 268 -11.10 -0.91 -5.24
N GLN A 269 -10.19 -1.65 -4.62
CA GLN A 269 -9.34 -1.14 -3.56
C GLN A 269 -8.28 -0.19 -4.15
N GLN A 270 -7.55 -0.63 -5.18
CA GLN A 270 -6.59 0.25 -5.87
C GLN A 270 -7.27 1.49 -6.45
N GLU A 271 -8.46 1.31 -7.03
CA GLU A 271 -9.24 2.40 -7.58
C GLU A 271 -9.57 3.48 -6.54
N ARG A 272 -10.02 3.07 -5.35
CA ARG A 272 -10.30 3.98 -4.24
C ARG A 272 -9.03 4.72 -3.82
N ILE A 273 -7.98 4.00 -3.49
CA ILE A 273 -6.76 4.59 -2.91
C ILE A 273 -6.07 5.51 -3.93
N GLY A 274 -6.02 5.12 -5.20
CA GLY A 274 -5.38 5.88 -6.27
C GLY A 274 -6.09 7.18 -6.63
N LYS A 275 -7.42 7.23 -6.49
CA LYS A 275 -8.24 8.41 -6.83
C LYS A 275 -8.58 9.28 -5.62
N GLN A 276 -8.51 8.75 -4.41
CA GLN A 276 -8.70 9.51 -3.17
C GLN A 276 -7.51 10.41 -2.87
N ILE A 277 -7.75 11.64 -2.43
CA ILE A 277 -6.76 12.58 -1.90
C ILE A 277 -7.04 12.72 -0.41
N PRO A 278 -6.19 12.16 0.48
CA PRO A 278 -6.40 12.26 1.91
C PRO A 278 -6.18 13.72 2.35
N PRO A 279 -6.95 14.20 3.35
CA PRO A 279 -6.73 15.51 3.94
C PRO A 279 -5.49 15.55 4.85
N GLY A 280 -4.72 14.45 4.99
CA GLY A 280 -3.49 14.43 5.78
C GLY A 280 -2.63 13.22 5.44
N ALA A 281 -1.87 12.75 6.43
CA ALA A 281 -0.97 11.63 6.30
C ALA A 281 -1.65 10.30 5.91
N GLN A 282 -1.05 9.55 4.99
CA GLN A 282 -1.57 8.24 4.59
C GLN A 282 -0.43 7.24 4.38
N ARG A 283 -0.55 6.08 5.02
CA ARG A 283 0.37 4.95 4.86
C ARG A 283 -0.25 3.90 3.96
N ILE A 284 0.47 3.48 2.93
CA ILE A 284 0.06 2.42 2.01
C ILE A 284 1.03 1.26 2.17
N ARG A 285 0.55 0.13 2.66
CA ARG A 285 1.33 -1.10 2.81
C ARG A 285 0.92 -2.07 1.73
N GLY A 286 1.80 -2.97 1.36
CA GLY A 286 1.40 -4.03 0.45
C GLY A 286 2.53 -4.96 0.09
N ILE A 287 2.18 -6.15 -0.33
CA ILE A 287 3.14 -7.16 -0.77
C ILE A 287 3.90 -6.72 -2.03
N ALA A 288 4.99 -7.41 -2.29
CA ALA A 288 5.73 -7.37 -3.55
C ALA A 288 4.80 -7.36 -4.76
N GLY A 289 4.93 -6.38 -5.65
CA GLY A 289 4.19 -6.39 -6.92
C GLY A 289 2.70 -6.03 -6.82
N SER A 290 2.28 -5.39 -5.72
CA SER A 290 0.91 -4.92 -5.51
C SER A 290 0.55 -3.60 -6.22
N GLY A 291 1.45 -3.03 -7.03
CA GLY A 291 1.17 -1.82 -7.81
C GLY A 291 1.31 -0.48 -7.06
N LYS A 292 1.98 -0.46 -5.91
CA LYS A 292 2.20 0.74 -5.08
C LYS A 292 2.75 1.94 -5.87
N THR A 293 3.81 1.74 -6.66
CA THR A 293 4.40 2.80 -7.50
C THR A 293 3.40 3.36 -8.52
N VAL A 294 2.63 2.49 -9.19
CA VAL A 294 1.60 2.89 -10.16
C VAL A 294 0.55 3.76 -9.48
N LEU A 295 0.15 3.36 -8.28
CA LEU A 295 -0.84 4.04 -7.46
C LEU A 295 -0.35 5.42 -7.00
N LEU A 296 0.88 5.52 -6.49
CA LEU A 296 1.46 6.81 -6.11
C LEU A 296 1.61 7.74 -7.31
N CYS A 297 1.98 7.23 -8.49
CA CYS A 297 2.02 8.02 -9.73
C CYS A 297 0.63 8.52 -10.13
N GLN A 298 -0.40 7.67 -10.05
CA GLN A 298 -1.79 8.03 -10.33
C GLN A 298 -2.26 9.16 -9.40
N LYS A 299 -1.96 9.02 -8.11
CA LYS A 299 -2.32 9.96 -7.06
C LYS A 299 -1.63 11.30 -7.23
N ALA A 300 -0.32 11.30 -7.52
CA ALA A 300 0.45 12.51 -7.79
C ALA A 300 -0.08 13.25 -9.04
N ALA A 301 -0.42 12.53 -10.11
CA ALA A 301 -1.04 13.11 -11.30
C ALA A 301 -2.40 13.73 -10.98
N ASN A 302 -3.26 13.03 -10.24
CA ASN A 302 -4.56 13.52 -9.81
C ASN A 302 -4.43 14.80 -8.97
N MET A 303 -3.58 14.80 -7.94
CA MET A 303 -3.32 15.97 -7.10
C MET A 303 -2.83 17.17 -7.90
N HIS A 304 -1.88 16.97 -8.82
CA HIS A 304 -1.34 18.05 -9.64
C HIS A 304 -2.37 18.64 -10.61
N LEU A 305 -3.25 17.81 -11.17
CA LEU A 305 -4.28 18.28 -12.10
C LEU A 305 -5.42 19.00 -11.37
N LYS A 306 -5.79 18.51 -10.19
CA LYS A 306 -6.86 19.03 -9.35
C LYS A 306 -6.46 20.30 -8.59
N HIS A 307 -5.21 20.37 -8.14
CA HIS A 307 -4.62 21.52 -7.44
C HIS A 307 -3.34 21.98 -8.16
N PRO A 308 -3.45 22.70 -9.30
CA PRO A 308 -2.29 23.13 -10.09
C PRO A 308 -1.33 24.07 -9.36
N GLU A 309 -1.79 24.71 -8.29
CA GLU A 309 -1.01 25.60 -7.43
C GLU A 309 -0.10 24.86 -6.44
N TRP A 310 -0.39 23.58 -6.15
CA TRP A 310 0.35 22.81 -5.16
C TRP A 310 1.78 22.48 -5.61
N ASP A 311 2.71 22.59 -4.67
CA ASP A 311 4.07 22.08 -4.77
C ASP A 311 4.10 20.62 -4.30
N ILE A 312 4.20 19.69 -5.24
CA ILE A 312 4.12 18.24 -5.01
C ILE A 312 5.47 17.60 -5.33
N ALA A 313 5.96 16.73 -4.43
CA ALA A 313 7.09 15.86 -4.71
C ALA A 313 6.72 14.38 -4.67
N LEU A 314 7.12 13.64 -5.71
CA LEU A 314 7.15 12.18 -5.74
C LEU A 314 8.59 11.73 -5.53
N VAL A 315 8.84 11.01 -4.44
CA VAL A 315 10.16 10.73 -3.88
C VAL A 315 10.42 9.24 -3.86
N PHE A 316 11.65 8.83 -4.17
CA PHE A 316 12.10 7.45 -4.14
C PHE A 316 13.62 7.39 -3.87
N PHE A 317 14.13 6.25 -3.41
CA PHE A 317 15.54 6.10 -3.09
C PHE A 317 16.39 5.46 -4.20
N SER A 318 15.85 4.52 -4.99
CA SER A 318 16.66 3.84 -6.02
C SER A 318 16.77 4.66 -7.31
N ARG A 319 17.99 5.04 -7.71
CA ARG A 319 18.22 5.82 -8.95
C ARG A 319 17.73 5.15 -10.23
N SER A 320 17.65 3.82 -10.27
CA SER A 320 17.13 3.09 -11.44
C SER A 320 15.62 3.29 -11.66
N LEU A 321 14.90 3.84 -10.68
CA LEU A 321 13.45 4.09 -10.77
C LEU A 321 13.07 5.42 -11.45
N TYR A 322 14.03 6.30 -11.75
CA TYR A 322 13.75 7.60 -12.38
C TYR A 322 12.93 7.48 -13.67
N ASP A 323 13.41 6.71 -14.64
CA ASP A 323 12.74 6.60 -15.93
C ASP A 323 11.40 5.84 -15.82
N PRO A 324 11.31 4.69 -15.10
CA PRO A 324 10.03 4.03 -14.86
C PRO A 324 8.97 4.92 -14.21
N ILE A 325 9.31 5.65 -13.14
CA ILE A 325 8.37 6.52 -12.42
C ILE A 325 7.91 7.67 -13.31
N THR A 326 8.83 8.35 -13.99
CA THR A 326 8.47 9.47 -14.88
C THR A 326 7.58 9.05 -16.05
N GLN A 327 7.82 7.87 -16.63
CA GLN A 327 6.97 7.30 -17.68
C GLN A 327 5.57 6.95 -17.16
N GLN A 328 5.47 6.36 -15.96
CA GLN A 328 4.17 6.05 -15.35
C GLN A 328 3.38 7.32 -15.01
N LEU A 329 4.05 8.35 -14.49
CA LEU A 329 3.43 9.64 -14.20
C LEU A 329 2.91 10.33 -15.47
N ASP A 330 3.71 10.35 -16.55
CA ASP A 330 3.29 10.92 -17.85
C ASP A 330 2.04 10.24 -18.41
N LYS A 331 1.98 8.90 -18.32
CA LYS A 331 0.82 8.11 -18.73
C LYS A 331 -0.46 8.54 -17.99
N TRP A 332 -0.38 8.73 -16.67
CA TRP A 332 -1.52 9.16 -15.88
C TRP A 332 -1.93 10.61 -16.15
N LEU A 333 -0.97 11.53 -16.28
CA LEU A 333 -1.24 12.92 -16.63
C LEU A 333 -2.00 13.00 -17.96
N ARG A 334 -1.55 12.28 -18.98
CA ARG A 334 -2.24 12.21 -20.28
C ARG A 334 -3.62 11.57 -20.17
N ARG A 335 -3.77 10.51 -19.38
CA ARG A 335 -5.05 9.81 -19.20
C ARG A 335 -6.11 10.68 -18.52
N PHE A 336 -5.71 11.47 -17.53
CA PHE A 336 -6.63 12.34 -16.80
C PHE A 336 -6.89 13.66 -17.52
N SER A 337 -5.99 14.10 -18.40
CA SER A 337 -6.14 15.34 -19.18
C SER A 337 -6.53 15.13 -20.65
N SER A 338 -6.92 13.91 -21.04
CA SER A 338 -7.21 13.57 -22.45
C SER A 338 -6.06 13.88 -23.43
N GLY A 339 -4.83 13.78 -22.94
CA GLY A 339 -3.59 13.98 -23.70
C GLY A 339 -3.08 15.43 -23.72
N GLU A 340 -3.82 16.38 -23.13
CA GLU A 340 -3.44 17.80 -23.11
C GLU A 340 -2.17 18.06 -22.30
N ILE A 341 -1.98 17.31 -21.21
CA ILE A 341 -0.87 17.51 -20.27
C ILE A 341 0.04 16.30 -20.28
N LYS A 342 1.33 16.58 -20.45
CA LYS A 342 2.43 15.62 -20.35
C LYS A 342 3.29 15.95 -19.14
N PHE A 343 4.04 14.97 -18.67
CA PHE A 343 5.07 15.21 -17.66
C PHE A 343 6.17 16.10 -18.24
N ASP A 344 6.55 17.13 -17.48
CA ASP A 344 7.62 18.06 -17.82
C ASP A 344 8.60 18.11 -16.65
N ARG A 345 9.86 17.75 -16.92
CA ARG A 345 10.94 17.73 -15.92
C ARG A 345 11.29 19.14 -15.42
N THR A 346 10.93 20.19 -16.16
CA THR A 346 11.16 21.59 -15.77
C THR A 346 10.04 22.17 -14.90
N ASN A 347 8.91 21.44 -14.77
CA ASN A 347 7.79 21.89 -13.97
C ASN A 347 8.15 21.91 -12.48
N GLN A 348 8.10 23.10 -11.88
CA GLN A 348 8.45 23.29 -10.47
C GLN A 348 7.35 22.80 -9.51
N LYS A 349 6.10 22.66 -9.98
CA LYS A 349 4.94 22.26 -9.18
C LYS A 349 4.80 20.76 -8.98
N LEU A 350 5.21 19.93 -9.94
CA LEU A 350 5.20 18.47 -9.82
C LEU A 350 6.61 17.94 -10.07
N ARG A 351 7.33 17.63 -8.98
CA ARG A 351 8.73 17.23 -9.01
C ARG A 351 8.88 15.74 -8.72
N VAL A 352 9.65 15.05 -9.57
CA VAL A 352 10.06 13.65 -9.35
C VAL A 352 11.50 13.66 -8.86
N LEU A 353 11.69 13.36 -7.57
CA LEU A 353 12.95 13.58 -6.86
C LEU A 353 13.48 12.26 -6.30
N HIS A 354 14.77 12.02 -6.46
CA HIS A 354 15.46 11.04 -5.62
C HIS A 354 15.55 11.60 -4.20
N ALA A 355 15.56 10.74 -3.17
CA ALA A 355 15.59 11.19 -1.77
C ALA A 355 16.79 12.11 -1.46
N TRP A 356 17.99 11.70 -1.90
CA TRP A 356 19.20 12.50 -1.72
C TRP A 356 19.48 13.46 -2.88
N GLY A 357 19.84 12.90 -4.05
CA GLY A 357 20.14 13.59 -5.30
C GLY A 357 21.31 12.92 -6.00
N GLY A 358 21.89 13.58 -6.99
CA GLY A 358 23.18 13.24 -7.59
C GLY A 358 23.93 14.52 -7.98
N LYS A 359 25.18 14.38 -8.46
CA LYS A 359 26.06 15.52 -8.77
C LYS A 359 25.40 16.65 -9.58
N ASN A 360 24.61 16.28 -10.60
CA ASN A 360 23.91 17.21 -11.49
C ASN A 360 22.39 17.01 -11.46
N GLN A 361 21.85 16.37 -10.42
CA GLN A 361 20.43 16.02 -10.35
C GLN A 361 19.88 16.30 -8.96
N PRO A 362 18.90 17.20 -8.81
CA PRO A 362 18.35 17.52 -7.49
C PRO A 362 17.60 16.31 -6.92
N GLY A 363 17.77 16.12 -5.62
CA GLY A 363 16.92 15.27 -4.79
C GLY A 363 16.24 16.05 -3.67
N LEU A 364 15.32 15.41 -2.94
CA LEU A 364 14.51 16.06 -1.91
C LEU A 364 15.38 16.75 -0.86
N TYR A 365 16.36 16.05 -0.30
CA TYR A 365 17.31 16.61 0.66
C TYR A 365 17.99 17.86 0.10
N SER A 366 18.59 17.78 -1.09
CA SER A 366 19.30 18.92 -1.69
C SER A 366 18.38 20.12 -2.00
N VAL A 367 17.12 19.85 -2.34
CA VAL A 367 16.10 20.88 -2.58
C VAL A 367 15.74 21.60 -1.28
N ILE A 368 15.60 20.84 -0.18
CA ILE A 368 15.33 21.42 1.15
C ILE A 368 16.55 22.21 1.63
N CYS A 369 17.78 21.70 1.47
CA CYS A 369 19.01 22.44 1.77
C CYS A 369 19.06 23.78 1.03
N SER A 370 18.80 23.76 -0.28
CA SER A 370 18.81 24.97 -1.10
C SER A 370 17.75 25.98 -0.64
N ALA A 371 16.56 25.52 -0.23
CA ALA A 371 15.53 26.41 0.30
C ALA A 371 15.87 26.96 1.69
N ALA A 372 16.65 26.22 2.49
CA ALA A 372 17.15 26.64 3.79
C ALA A 372 18.44 27.49 3.70
N GLY A 373 18.99 27.70 2.50
CA GLY A 373 20.24 28.44 2.30
C GLY A 373 21.51 27.67 2.72
N VAL A 374 21.45 26.34 2.80
CA VAL A 374 22.54 25.45 3.22
C VAL A 374 23.08 24.67 2.02
N LEU A 375 24.40 24.46 1.95
CA LEU A 375 25.00 23.60 0.93
C LEU A 375 24.73 22.12 1.25
N PRO A 376 24.22 21.32 0.30
CA PRO A 376 23.92 19.93 0.55
C PRO A 376 25.20 19.09 0.67
N LEU A 377 25.23 18.19 1.65
CA LEU A 377 26.29 17.20 1.79
C LEU A 377 26.15 16.06 0.77
N THR A 378 27.29 15.49 0.40
CA THR A 378 27.43 14.29 -0.44
C THR A 378 27.83 13.08 0.42
N VAL A 379 27.78 11.87 -0.16
CA VAL A 379 28.23 10.64 0.52
C VAL A 379 29.68 10.73 1.02
N TYR A 380 30.53 11.48 0.32
CA TYR A 380 31.94 11.62 0.70
C TYR A 380 32.17 12.57 1.88
N ASP A 381 31.16 13.36 2.24
CA ASP A 381 31.20 14.30 3.35
C ASP A 381 30.68 13.68 4.67
N THR A 382 30.43 12.36 4.67
CA THR A 382 29.81 11.62 5.79
C THR A 382 30.68 10.45 6.24
N ASP A 383 30.50 9.99 7.48
CA ASP A 383 31.38 9.00 8.09
C ASP A 383 31.05 7.57 7.63
N SER A 384 29.75 7.26 7.49
CA SER A 384 29.28 5.92 7.10
C SER A 384 29.73 5.47 5.71
N LYS A 385 29.81 6.40 4.75
CA LYS A 385 30.02 6.14 3.32
C LYS A 385 29.02 5.15 2.69
N GLN A 386 27.93 4.79 3.38
CA GLN A 386 26.82 4.01 2.84
C GLN A 386 25.64 4.93 2.50
N PRO A 387 25.05 4.86 1.29
CA PRO A 387 24.07 5.84 0.84
C PRO A 387 22.86 6.09 1.78
N ASN A 388 22.35 5.06 2.45
CA ASN A 388 21.19 5.22 3.34
C ASN A 388 21.60 5.89 4.67
N ALA A 389 22.57 5.31 5.37
CA ALA A 389 23.10 5.86 6.62
C ALA A 389 23.69 7.26 6.46
N SER A 390 24.45 7.51 5.39
CA SER A 390 24.99 8.83 5.08
C SER A 390 23.90 9.86 4.78
N LEU A 391 22.78 9.47 4.15
CA LEU A 391 21.63 10.38 3.97
C LEU A 391 21.02 10.75 5.33
N ALA A 392 20.92 9.79 6.25
CA ALA A 392 20.40 10.02 7.58
C ALA A 392 21.31 10.97 8.38
N GLU A 393 22.63 10.78 8.35
CA GLU A 393 23.61 11.71 8.94
C GLU A 393 23.44 13.13 8.39
N ALA A 394 23.33 13.26 7.06
CA ALA A 394 23.17 14.54 6.39
C ALA A 394 21.84 15.23 6.76
N CYS A 395 20.75 14.47 6.91
CA CYS A 395 19.46 14.96 7.39
C CYS A 395 19.53 15.41 8.85
N THR A 396 20.16 14.61 9.72
CA THR A 396 20.36 14.91 11.14
C THR A 396 21.12 16.22 11.32
N LEU A 397 22.22 16.43 10.59
CA LEU A 397 22.97 17.68 10.66
C LEU A 397 22.13 18.88 10.23
N LEU A 398 21.36 18.74 9.14
CA LEU A 398 20.48 19.82 8.68
C LEU A 398 19.41 20.17 9.72
N LEU A 399 18.76 19.16 10.30
CA LEU A 399 17.75 19.31 11.35
C LEU A 399 18.29 19.99 12.62
N GLN A 400 19.57 19.79 12.94
CA GLN A 400 20.23 20.42 14.08
C GLN A 400 20.65 21.87 13.80
N THR A 401 20.82 22.24 12.52
CA THR A 401 21.46 23.51 12.14
C THR A 401 20.44 24.59 11.79
N VAL A 402 19.31 24.23 11.18
CA VAL A 402 18.35 25.19 10.63
C VAL A 402 16.89 24.78 10.86
N GLU A 403 16.01 25.77 10.93
CA GLU A 403 14.57 25.53 10.83
C GLU A 403 14.21 25.15 9.39
N ILE A 404 13.42 24.10 9.22
CA ILE A 404 13.14 23.53 7.90
C ILE A 404 12.03 24.33 7.21
N PRO A 405 12.27 24.86 6.00
CA PRO A 405 11.26 25.64 5.28
C PRO A 405 10.13 24.75 4.74
N GLN A 406 8.89 25.23 4.90
CA GLN A 406 7.67 24.54 4.43
C GLN A 406 7.39 24.85 2.95
N ILE A 407 8.01 24.06 2.07
CA ILE A 407 8.03 24.31 0.62
C ILE A 407 7.18 23.35 -0.21
N PHE A 408 6.51 22.36 0.40
CA PHE A 408 5.66 21.38 -0.27
C PHE A 408 4.25 21.33 0.32
N ASP A 409 3.23 21.18 -0.52
CA ASP A 409 1.85 20.93 -0.08
C ASP A 409 1.55 19.44 0.07
N ALA A 410 2.26 18.58 -0.67
CA ALA A 410 2.18 17.14 -0.58
C ALA A 410 3.50 16.46 -0.98
N ILE A 411 3.87 15.41 -0.25
CA ILE A 411 5.02 14.57 -0.56
C ILE A 411 4.56 13.11 -0.56
N LEU A 412 4.88 12.42 -1.65
CA LEU A 412 4.58 11.01 -1.86
C LEU A 412 5.91 10.24 -1.89
N ILE A 413 6.13 9.31 -0.96
CA ILE A 413 7.36 8.50 -0.88
C ILE A 413 7.06 7.07 -1.35
N ASP A 414 7.77 6.62 -2.37
CA ASP A 414 7.78 5.22 -2.82
C ASP A 414 8.97 4.46 -2.20
N GLU A 415 8.80 3.15 -2.01
CA GLU A 415 9.79 2.27 -1.38
C GLU A 415 10.36 2.84 -0.07
N GLY A 416 9.48 3.35 0.79
CA GLY A 416 9.85 4.07 2.00
C GLY A 416 10.79 3.31 2.93
N GLN A 417 10.79 1.97 2.85
CA GLN A 417 11.62 1.13 3.72
C GLN A 417 13.11 1.28 3.46
N ASP A 418 13.48 1.83 2.29
CA ASP A 418 14.86 2.14 1.93
C ASP A 418 15.39 3.42 2.59
N LEU A 419 14.54 4.14 3.32
CA LEU A 419 14.86 5.41 3.99
C LEU A 419 14.85 5.27 5.52
N ILE A 420 14.75 4.03 6.01
CA ILE A 420 14.79 3.69 7.43
C ILE A 420 16.23 3.34 7.78
N VAL A 421 16.70 3.83 8.92
CA VAL A 421 18.01 3.50 9.48
C VAL A 421 17.90 2.88 10.87
N ASP A 422 18.99 2.26 11.31
CA ASP A 422 19.15 1.68 12.64
C ASP A 422 19.06 2.75 13.76
N GLU A 423 18.76 2.32 14.99
CA GLU A 423 18.51 3.20 16.15
C GLU A 423 19.64 4.22 16.39
N GLU A 424 20.89 3.85 16.13
CA GLU A 424 22.08 4.70 16.35
C GLU A 424 22.08 5.97 15.48
N LEU A 425 21.40 5.92 14.34
CA LEU A 425 21.34 7.04 13.38
C LEU A 425 20.04 7.84 13.48
N LYS A 426 19.17 7.52 14.45
CA LYS A 426 17.92 8.26 14.64
C LYS A 426 18.15 9.64 15.24
N PHE A 427 17.35 10.60 14.79
CA PHE A 427 17.31 11.95 15.33
C PHE A 427 16.24 12.04 16.42
N GLU A 428 16.65 12.13 17.69
CA GLU A 428 15.72 12.22 18.84
C GLU A 428 14.63 11.12 18.85
N GLY A 429 15.05 9.89 18.55
CA GLY A 429 14.15 8.74 18.43
C GLY A 429 13.29 8.68 17.15
N LYS A 430 13.47 9.62 16.22
CA LYS A 430 12.75 9.70 14.93
C LYS A 430 13.65 9.31 13.76
N GLN A 431 13.06 8.83 12.67
CA GLN A 431 13.78 8.58 11.42
C GLN A 431 14.13 9.92 10.75
N PRO A 432 15.43 10.28 10.58
CA PRO A 432 15.83 11.64 10.20
C PRO A 432 15.23 12.10 8.86
N PHE A 433 15.25 11.24 7.85
CA PHE A 433 14.71 11.58 6.53
C PHE A 433 13.19 11.82 6.56
N TYR A 434 12.45 10.96 7.26
CA TYR A 434 11.02 11.09 7.44
C TYR A 434 10.65 12.36 8.20
N TRP A 435 11.41 12.67 9.25
CA TRP A 435 11.19 13.88 10.04
C TRP A 435 11.48 15.15 9.25
N LEU A 436 12.61 15.21 8.53
CA LEU A 436 12.95 16.31 7.62
C LEU A 436 11.84 16.52 6.57
N THR A 437 11.37 15.43 5.98
CA THR A 437 10.30 15.46 4.98
C THR A 437 9.01 16.00 5.55
N TYR A 438 8.59 15.50 6.73
CA TYR A 438 7.40 15.97 7.43
C TYR A 438 7.48 17.47 7.75
N GLN A 439 8.64 17.94 8.19
CA GLN A 439 8.85 19.36 8.51
C GLN A 439 8.79 20.26 7.28
N SER A 440 9.20 19.78 6.10
CA SER A 440 9.13 20.53 4.84
C SER A 440 7.73 20.69 4.24
N LEU A 441 6.72 20.02 4.81
CA LEU A 441 5.33 20.11 4.37
C LEU A 441 4.60 21.29 5.01
N ARG A 442 3.79 21.99 4.22
CA ARG A 442 2.82 22.97 4.71
C ARG A 442 1.68 22.25 5.43
N PRO A 443 1.11 22.85 6.49
CA PRO A 443 -0.08 22.34 7.12
C PRO A 443 -1.28 22.40 6.16
N VAL A 444 -2.17 21.44 6.28
CA VAL A 444 -3.41 21.36 5.48
C VAL A 444 -4.33 22.51 5.84
N GLU A 445 -4.46 22.79 7.13
CA GLU A 445 -5.21 23.89 7.71
C GLU A 445 -4.38 24.55 8.80
N LEU A 446 -4.44 25.88 8.91
CA LEU A 446 -3.67 26.62 9.91
C LEU A 446 -4.11 26.30 11.35
N GLU A 447 -5.36 25.85 11.52
CA GLU A 447 -5.93 25.45 12.81
C GLU A 447 -5.44 24.07 13.28
N HIS A 448 -4.94 23.24 12.36
CA HIS A 448 -4.48 21.87 12.59
C HIS A 448 -3.10 21.64 11.95
N PRO A 449 -2.02 22.28 12.46
CA PRO A 449 -0.71 22.28 11.84
C PRO A 449 -0.03 20.90 11.76
N GLU A 450 -0.49 19.94 12.56
CA GLU A 450 -0.09 18.54 12.54
C GLU A 450 -0.65 17.76 11.34
N GLN A 451 -1.72 18.27 10.70
CA GLN A 451 -2.28 17.64 9.52
C GLN A 451 -1.46 18.04 8.30
N ARG A 452 -0.52 17.18 7.91
CA ARG A 452 0.34 17.37 6.73
C ARG A 452 0.17 16.21 5.75
N ARG A 453 0.18 16.49 4.44
CA ARG A 453 -0.04 15.48 3.38
C ARG A 453 1.25 14.73 3.06
N LEU A 454 1.69 13.93 4.01
CA LEU A 454 2.75 12.94 3.81
C LEU A 454 2.12 11.60 3.45
N ILE A 455 2.35 11.12 2.24
CA ILE A 455 1.85 9.82 1.79
C ILE A 455 3.04 8.94 1.50
N TRP A 456 3.06 7.73 2.03
CA TRP A 456 4.21 6.86 1.80
C TRP A 456 3.79 5.41 1.65
N ALA A 457 4.52 4.72 0.79
CA ALA A 457 4.31 3.33 0.48
C ALA A 457 5.45 2.46 1.02
N TYR A 458 5.10 1.29 1.56
CA TYR A 458 6.04 0.28 2.05
C TYR A 458 5.73 -1.10 1.48
N ASP A 459 6.78 -1.90 1.31
CA ASP A 459 6.66 -3.34 1.10
C ASP A 459 6.86 -4.12 2.41
N GLU A 460 5.94 -5.03 2.73
CA GLU A 460 5.89 -5.73 4.02
C GLU A 460 7.08 -6.71 4.25
N ALA A 461 7.89 -6.98 3.22
CA ALA A 461 9.03 -7.90 3.33
C ALA A 461 10.26 -7.58 2.44
N GLN A 462 10.37 -6.39 1.83
CA GLN A 462 11.47 -6.06 0.87
C GLN A 462 12.53 -5.06 1.35
N SER A 463 12.73 -4.88 2.67
CA SER A 463 13.92 -4.14 3.11
C SER A 463 15.16 -5.04 3.04
N LEU A 464 16.26 -4.49 2.50
CA LEU A 464 17.56 -5.18 2.45
C LEU A 464 18.18 -5.32 3.85
N GLU A 465 17.75 -4.48 4.79
CA GLU A 465 18.40 -4.31 6.10
C GLU A 465 17.56 -4.88 7.25
N SER A 466 16.23 -4.86 7.16
CA SER A 466 15.34 -5.34 8.23
C SER A 466 14.07 -6.05 7.70
N LEU A 467 13.46 -6.88 8.54
CA LEU A 467 12.13 -7.48 8.32
C LEU A 467 11.08 -6.91 9.28
N HIS A 468 11.44 -5.85 10.00
CA HIS A 468 10.55 -5.18 10.94
C HIS A 468 10.09 -3.86 10.33
N MET A 469 8.78 -3.66 10.26
CA MET A 469 8.21 -2.43 9.74
C MET A 469 8.02 -1.43 10.88
N PRO A 470 8.51 -0.19 10.74
CA PRO A 470 8.36 0.80 11.78
C PRO A 470 6.90 1.26 11.90
N THR A 471 6.45 1.37 13.14
CA THR A 471 5.26 2.10 13.53
C THR A 471 5.42 3.59 13.22
N ALA A 472 4.31 4.34 13.17
CA ALA A 472 4.40 5.79 13.01
C ALA A 472 5.16 6.46 14.18
N GLY A 473 5.08 5.88 15.39
CA GLY A 473 5.85 6.33 16.53
C GLY A 473 7.36 6.18 16.32
N GLU A 474 7.80 5.09 15.70
CA GLU A 474 9.22 4.89 15.36
C GLU A 474 9.71 5.76 14.20
N LEU A 475 8.81 6.19 13.32
CA LEU A 475 9.13 7.11 12.22
C LEU A 475 9.21 8.57 12.69
N PHE A 476 8.24 9.01 13.48
CA PHE A 476 7.99 10.44 13.75
C PHE A 476 8.01 10.81 15.24
N GLY A 477 8.20 9.85 16.14
CA GLY A 477 8.11 10.04 17.59
C GLY A 477 6.72 9.73 18.15
N ASP A 478 6.64 9.52 19.46
CA ASP A 478 5.43 9.04 20.15
C ASP A 478 4.23 9.99 20.02
N GLU A 479 4.45 11.30 19.88
CA GLU A 479 3.38 12.30 19.70
C GLU A 479 2.57 12.07 18.41
N LEU A 480 3.22 11.54 17.37
CA LEU A 480 2.61 11.26 16.07
C LEU A 480 2.33 9.76 15.87
N ALA A 481 2.42 8.94 16.93
CA ALA A 481 2.24 7.49 16.83
C ALA A 481 0.86 7.07 16.29
N LEU A 482 -0.18 7.88 16.52
CA LEU A 482 -1.54 7.63 16.06
C LEU A 482 -1.89 8.35 14.75
N MET A 483 -0.94 9.04 14.11
CA MET A 483 -1.22 9.88 12.93
C MET A 483 -1.83 9.08 11.77
N VAL A 484 -1.48 7.79 11.65
CA VAL A 484 -1.99 6.88 10.61
C VAL A 484 -3.00 5.84 11.11
N THR A 485 -3.54 6.03 12.31
CA THR A 485 -4.55 5.15 12.92
C THR A 485 -5.96 5.67 12.63
N GLY A 486 -6.85 4.78 12.19
CA GLY A 486 -8.24 5.09 11.86
C GLY A 486 -8.46 5.56 10.42
N GLU A 487 -9.49 6.36 10.22
CA GLU A 487 -9.90 6.93 8.93
C GLU A 487 -10.22 8.42 9.05
N TYR A 488 -10.18 9.13 7.93
CA TYR A 488 -10.68 10.49 7.79
C TYR A 488 -12.19 10.48 7.55
N ALA A 489 -12.79 11.68 7.55
CA ALA A 489 -14.15 11.87 7.06
C ALA A 489 -14.35 11.24 5.66
N ASP A 490 -15.58 10.84 5.36
CA ASP A 490 -15.97 10.18 4.10
C ASP A 490 -15.31 8.81 3.83
N GLY A 491 -14.69 8.18 4.84
CA GLY A 491 -14.21 6.80 4.79
C GLY A 491 -12.86 6.61 4.07
N ILE A 492 -12.04 7.66 4.00
CA ILE A 492 -10.65 7.57 3.50
C ILE A 492 -9.77 7.02 4.62
N LYS A 493 -9.24 5.80 4.48
CA LYS A 493 -8.40 5.21 5.51
C LYS A 493 -7.02 5.86 5.58
N LYS A 494 -6.51 6.00 6.79
CA LYS A 494 -5.15 6.51 7.05
C LYS A 494 -4.07 5.45 6.84
N THR A 495 -4.40 4.17 7.05
CA THR A 495 -3.55 3.03 6.66
C THR A 495 -4.32 2.12 5.72
N GLU A 496 -3.75 1.86 4.56
CA GLU A 496 -4.25 0.92 3.55
C GLU A 496 -3.29 -0.25 3.39
N ILE A 497 -3.82 -1.45 3.12
CA ILE A 497 -3.02 -2.67 2.91
C ILE A 497 -3.44 -3.34 1.60
N LEU A 498 -2.54 -3.35 0.63
CA LEU A 498 -2.74 -3.98 -0.68
C LEU A 498 -2.35 -5.45 -0.61
N GLN A 499 -3.35 -6.32 -0.77
CA GLN A 499 -3.20 -7.76 -0.55
C GLN A 499 -2.94 -8.53 -1.85
N ARG A 500 -3.29 -7.95 -3.01
CA ARG A 500 -3.16 -8.60 -4.33
C ARG A 500 -1.81 -8.34 -4.96
N CYS A 501 -1.23 -9.37 -5.58
CA CYS A 501 -0.01 -9.26 -6.38
C CYS A 501 -0.37 -9.36 -7.87
N TYR A 502 -0.06 -8.32 -8.64
CA TYR A 502 -0.28 -8.29 -10.09
C TYR A 502 0.96 -8.68 -10.89
N ARG A 503 2.10 -8.73 -10.21
CA ARG A 503 3.40 -8.91 -10.83
C ARG A 503 3.89 -10.33 -10.74
N THR A 504 4.16 -10.81 -9.54
CA THR A 504 4.89 -12.06 -9.33
C THR A 504 3.90 -13.22 -9.22
N PRO A 505 4.10 -14.30 -9.99
CA PRO A 505 3.28 -15.50 -9.87
C PRO A 505 3.19 -16.00 -8.44
N THR A 506 1.99 -16.38 -7.99
CA THR A 506 1.75 -16.83 -6.62
C THR A 506 2.71 -17.94 -6.17
N PRO A 507 3.01 -18.98 -6.98
CA PRO A 507 3.95 -20.04 -6.57
C PRO A 507 5.37 -19.51 -6.27
N ILE A 508 5.83 -18.49 -6.98
CA ILE A 508 7.13 -17.86 -6.72
C ILE A 508 7.05 -17.02 -5.44
N LEU A 509 5.95 -16.27 -5.27
CA LEU A 509 5.77 -15.39 -4.13
C LEU A 509 5.61 -16.15 -2.80
N THR A 510 4.94 -17.30 -2.81
CA THR A 510 4.80 -18.16 -1.63
C THR A 510 6.16 -18.72 -1.22
N VAL A 511 6.92 -19.24 -2.18
CA VAL A 511 8.29 -19.74 -1.96
C VAL A 511 9.21 -18.62 -1.45
N ALA A 512 9.08 -17.41 -1.99
CA ALA A 512 9.84 -16.27 -1.51
C ALA A 512 9.57 -15.99 -0.03
N HIS A 513 8.30 -15.91 0.40
CA HIS A 513 7.99 -15.71 1.81
C HIS A 513 8.52 -16.84 2.71
N ALA A 514 8.39 -18.10 2.27
CA ALA A 514 8.87 -19.25 3.04
C ALA A 514 10.39 -19.19 3.27
N ILE A 515 11.16 -18.98 2.19
CA ILE A 515 12.62 -18.94 2.27
C ILE A 515 13.11 -17.66 2.95
N GLY A 516 12.53 -16.50 2.62
CA GLY A 516 12.94 -15.22 3.20
C GLY A 516 12.81 -15.20 4.73
N MET A 517 11.76 -15.82 5.26
CA MET A 517 11.51 -15.88 6.70
C MET A 517 12.14 -17.12 7.38
N GLY A 518 12.60 -18.10 6.59
CA GLY A 518 13.13 -19.36 7.09
C GLY A 518 12.04 -20.27 7.67
N LEU A 519 10.81 -20.23 7.14
CA LEU A 519 9.66 -20.94 7.73
C LEU A 519 9.86 -22.45 7.78
N LEU A 520 10.46 -23.03 6.73
CA LEU A 520 10.70 -24.46 6.60
C LEU A 520 12.13 -24.86 6.97
N ARG A 521 12.91 -23.92 7.53
CA ARG A 521 14.29 -24.17 7.91
C ARG A 521 14.34 -25.18 9.07
N PRO A 522 15.25 -26.18 9.04
CA PRO A 522 15.36 -27.17 10.13
C PRO A 522 15.61 -26.55 11.51
N GLY A 523 16.38 -25.47 11.57
CA GLY A 523 16.65 -24.71 12.79
C GLY A 523 15.55 -23.71 13.20
N GLY A 524 14.37 -23.79 12.58
CA GLY A 524 13.24 -22.89 12.80
C GLY A 524 13.36 -21.55 12.08
N MET A 525 12.23 -20.83 12.11
CA MET A 525 12.07 -19.48 11.56
C MET A 525 13.20 -18.55 12.05
N LEU A 526 13.79 -17.76 11.16
CA LEU A 526 14.84 -16.78 11.51
C LEU A 526 14.24 -15.41 11.82
N SER A 527 13.16 -15.08 11.14
CA SER A 527 12.57 -13.74 11.12
C SER A 527 11.23 -13.80 10.43
N GLY A 528 10.23 -13.07 10.91
CA GLY A 528 8.95 -13.04 10.21
C GLY A 528 7.81 -12.65 11.12
N ILE A 529 6.62 -12.63 10.52
CA ILE A 529 5.39 -12.22 11.18
C ILE A 529 4.93 -13.31 12.15
N THR A 530 4.57 -12.91 13.36
CA THR A 530 4.06 -13.82 14.41
C THR A 530 2.62 -13.54 14.80
N ARG A 531 2.01 -12.49 14.26
CA ARG A 531 0.58 -12.19 14.45
C ARG A 531 -0.22 -12.78 13.31
N SER A 532 -1.28 -13.51 13.66
CA SER A 532 -2.20 -14.06 12.66
C SER A 532 -2.88 -12.98 11.83
N GLU A 533 -3.13 -11.80 12.42
CA GLU A 533 -3.74 -10.66 11.74
C GLU A 533 -2.86 -10.08 10.64
N ASP A 534 -1.56 -9.98 10.89
CA ASP A 534 -0.59 -9.49 9.92
C ASP A 534 -0.44 -10.50 8.75
N TRP A 535 -0.45 -11.80 9.03
CA TRP A 535 -0.52 -12.83 7.98
C TRP A 535 -1.80 -12.76 7.16
N LYS A 536 -2.95 -12.57 7.82
CA LYS A 536 -4.24 -12.33 7.13
C LYS A 536 -4.16 -11.07 6.27
N ALA A 537 -3.51 -10.02 6.76
CA ALA A 537 -3.29 -8.79 6.01
C ALA A 537 -2.40 -9.00 4.77
N LEU A 538 -1.51 -10.01 4.77
CA LEU A 538 -0.75 -10.44 3.59
C LEU A 538 -1.49 -11.44 2.68
N GLY A 539 -2.74 -11.80 3.00
CA GLY A 539 -3.55 -12.75 2.23
C GLY A 539 -3.30 -14.21 2.59
N TYR A 540 -2.89 -14.51 3.82
CA TYR A 540 -2.74 -15.89 4.32
C TYR A 540 -3.82 -16.24 5.34
N GLU A 541 -4.40 -17.43 5.17
CA GLU A 541 -5.15 -18.09 6.23
C GLU A 541 -4.18 -18.77 7.20
N VAL A 542 -4.32 -18.45 8.49
CA VAL A 542 -3.49 -19.01 9.55
C VAL A 542 -4.31 -20.01 10.36
N LYS A 543 -3.83 -21.25 10.46
CA LYS A 543 -4.32 -22.24 11.43
C LYS A 543 -3.23 -22.53 12.45
N GLY A 544 -3.61 -22.49 13.73
CA GLY A 544 -2.68 -22.60 14.86
C GLY A 544 -2.37 -21.26 15.52
N ARG A 545 -1.50 -21.28 16.53
CA ARG A 545 -1.02 -20.08 17.24
C ARG A 545 0.50 -20.07 17.22
N PHE A 546 1.10 -18.90 17.07
CA PHE A 546 2.56 -18.68 17.13
C PHE A 546 3.11 -18.83 18.55
N SER A 547 3.07 -20.06 19.06
CA SER A 547 3.62 -20.45 20.37
C SER A 547 4.75 -21.46 20.16
N PRO A 548 5.89 -21.32 20.86
CA PRO A 548 7.04 -22.22 20.71
C PRO A 548 6.65 -23.71 20.76
N GLY A 549 7.16 -24.51 19.84
CA GLY A 549 6.92 -25.95 19.73
C GLY A 549 5.55 -26.34 19.17
N ARG A 550 4.70 -25.39 18.74
CA ARG A 550 3.41 -25.69 18.11
C ARG A 550 3.53 -25.69 16.59
N GLN A 551 2.76 -26.55 15.93
CA GLN A 551 2.61 -26.50 14.48
C GLN A 551 1.71 -25.34 14.05
N ILE A 552 2.08 -24.72 12.95
CA ILE A 552 1.36 -23.67 12.25
C ILE A 552 1.17 -24.09 10.81
N THR A 553 -0.04 -23.89 10.31
CA THR A 553 -0.35 -24.00 8.89
C THR A 553 -0.64 -22.62 8.34
N LEU A 554 0.08 -22.22 7.30
CA LEU A 554 -0.18 -21.02 6.52
C LEU A 554 -0.66 -21.43 5.14
N LYS A 555 -1.87 -21.04 4.76
CA LYS A 555 -2.42 -21.26 3.42
C LYS A 555 -2.56 -19.94 2.69
N CYS A 556 -1.97 -19.81 1.51
CA CYS A 556 -2.14 -18.65 0.66
C CYS A 556 -3.56 -18.62 0.09
N ALA A 557 -4.26 -17.50 0.24
CA ALA A 557 -5.59 -17.35 -0.34
C ALA A 557 -5.52 -17.32 -1.88
N SER A 558 -6.52 -17.91 -2.55
CA SER A 558 -6.56 -18.04 -4.02
C SER A 558 -6.82 -16.70 -4.73
N ASP A 559 -7.45 -15.74 -4.06
CA ASP A 559 -7.79 -14.40 -4.55
C ASP A 559 -6.61 -13.41 -4.54
N ARG A 560 -5.43 -13.85 -4.08
CA ARG A 560 -4.19 -13.06 -4.05
C ARG A 560 -3.56 -12.86 -5.44
N SER A 561 -3.88 -13.75 -6.38
CA SER A 561 -3.22 -13.83 -7.68
C SER A 561 -3.88 -12.94 -8.72
N GLY A 562 -3.30 -11.77 -8.99
CA GLY A 562 -3.59 -10.99 -10.18
C GLY A 562 -2.78 -11.45 -11.41
N ASN A 563 -1.82 -12.35 -11.22
CA ASN A 563 -0.99 -12.90 -12.29
C ASN A 563 -1.54 -14.25 -12.77
N ILE A 564 -1.99 -14.26 -14.02
CA ILE A 564 -2.64 -15.40 -14.69
C ILE A 564 -1.66 -16.38 -15.37
N ILE A 565 -0.36 -16.10 -15.41
CA ILE A 565 0.62 -16.96 -16.08
C ILE A 565 0.60 -18.40 -15.55
N PRO A 566 0.52 -18.67 -14.22
CA PRO A 566 0.38 -20.04 -13.71
C PRO A 566 -0.87 -20.79 -14.21
N GLN A 567 -1.91 -20.08 -14.62
CA GLN A 567 -3.15 -20.69 -15.17
C GLN A 567 -3.02 -20.97 -16.66
N LEU A 568 -2.21 -20.18 -17.38
CA LEU A 568 -1.98 -20.29 -18.81
C LEU A 568 -0.79 -21.19 -19.16
N TRP A 569 0.08 -21.48 -18.20
CA TRP A 569 1.33 -22.22 -18.37
C TRP A 569 1.25 -23.57 -17.65
N GLU A 570 1.28 -24.66 -18.40
CA GLU A 570 1.10 -26.01 -17.85
C GLU A 570 2.32 -26.56 -17.10
N LYS A 571 3.50 -25.94 -17.29
CA LYS A 571 4.75 -26.35 -16.63
C LYS A 571 4.98 -25.53 -15.34
N PRO A 572 5.93 -25.92 -14.47
CA PRO A 572 6.32 -25.09 -13.34
C PRO A 572 6.78 -23.69 -13.79
N VAL A 573 6.34 -22.66 -13.08
CA VAL A 573 6.84 -21.28 -13.25
C VAL A 573 8.13 -21.02 -12.47
N LEU A 574 8.47 -21.92 -11.54
CA LEU A 574 9.67 -21.90 -10.72
C LEU A 574 10.42 -23.23 -10.86
N GLU A 575 11.67 -23.15 -11.30
CA GLU A 575 12.60 -24.28 -11.38
C GLU A 575 13.82 -24.02 -10.48
N PHE A 576 14.34 -25.09 -9.87
CA PHE A 576 15.55 -25.04 -9.04
C PHE A 576 16.47 -26.21 -9.40
N ASP A 577 17.67 -25.90 -9.87
CA ASP A 577 18.69 -26.88 -10.29
C ASP A 577 19.99 -26.71 -9.49
N ILE A 578 20.70 -27.82 -9.29
CA ILE A 578 22.02 -27.85 -8.63
C ILE A 578 23.02 -28.43 -9.63
N TYR A 579 24.21 -27.85 -9.66
CA TYR A 579 25.30 -28.27 -10.54
C TYR A 579 26.54 -28.65 -9.73
N ASP A 580 27.40 -29.48 -10.32
CA ASP A 580 28.64 -29.94 -9.67
C ASP A 580 29.67 -28.81 -9.53
N ASP A 581 29.70 -27.90 -10.51
CA ASP A 581 30.65 -26.80 -10.60
C ASP A 581 30.05 -25.58 -11.32
N ARG A 582 30.72 -24.41 -11.18
CA ARG A 582 30.23 -23.14 -11.74
C ARG A 582 30.20 -23.16 -13.27
N GLN A 583 31.16 -23.81 -13.93
CA GLN A 583 31.21 -23.91 -15.38
C GLN A 583 29.96 -24.65 -15.93
N SER A 584 29.57 -25.73 -15.27
CA SER A 584 28.37 -26.51 -15.58
C SER A 584 27.09 -25.70 -15.40
N GLU A 585 26.98 -24.93 -14.30
CA GLU A 585 25.87 -24.00 -14.07
C GLU A 585 25.77 -22.92 -15.15
N LEU A 586 26.89 -22.25 -15.48
CA LEU A 586 26.92 -21.19 -16.49
C LEU A 586 26.62 -21.74 -17.89
N THR A 587 27.08 -22.94 -18.20
CA THR A 587 26.76 -23.64 -19.46
C THR A 587 25.25 -23.87 -19.57
N ALA A 588 24.61 -24.35 -18.50
CA ALA A 588 23.17 -24.53 -18.47
C ALA A 588 22.41 -23.19 -18.55
N LEU A 589 22.89 -22.15 -17.88
CA LEU A 589 22.34 -20.79 -17.98
C LEU A 589 22.36 -20.29 -19.43
N ALA A 590 23.50 -20.39 -20.12
CA ALA A 590 23.64 -19.95 -21.52
C ALA A 590 22.70 -20.73 -22.44
N HIS A 591 22.62 -22.05 -22.31
CA HIS A 591 21.68 -22.88 -23.08
C HIS A 591 20.21 -22.45 -22.87
N ASN A 592 19.82 -22.20 -21.62
CA ASN A 592 18.46 -21.76 -21.30
C ASN A 592 18.15 -20.38 -21.89
N ILE A 593 19.08 -19.42 -21.79
CA ILE A 593 18.92 -18.09 -22.40
C ILE A 593 18.82 -18.19 -23.92
N ILE A 594 19.68 -18.98 -24.57
CA ILE A 594 19.63 -19.20 -26.02
C ILE A 594 18.29 -19.82 -26.44
N TYR A 595 17.79 -20.79 -25.69
CA TYR A 595 16.46 -21.37 -25.92
C TYR A 595 15.36 -20.31 -25.78
N ASN A 596 15.43 -19.47 -24.75
CA ASN A 596 14.45 -18.40 -24.53
C ASN A 596 14.46 -17.35 -25.66
N LEU A 597 15.63 -17.02 -26.19
CA LEU A 597 15.77 -16.09 -27.31
C LEU A 597 15.32 -16.69 -28.64
N LYS A 598 15.71 -17.94 -28.95
CA LYS A 598 15.48 -18.56 -30.26
C LYS A 598 14.15 -19.30 -30.36
N CYS A 599 13.81 -20.10 -29.35
CA CYS A 599 12.63 -20.95 -29.34
C CYS A 599 11.42 -20.23 -28.72
N ASP A 600 11.58 -19.63 -27.55
CA ASP A 600 10.48 -18.89 -26.92
C ASP A 600 10.23 -17.52 -27.57
N ARG A 601 11.24 -16.96 -28.24
CA ARG A 601 11.24 -15.62 -28.85
C ARG A 601 11.04 -14.50 -27.83
N LEU A 602 11.61 -14.62 -26.64
CA LEU A 602 11.66 -13.54 -25.66
C LEU A 602 12.66 -12.46 -26.14
N LYS A 603 12.37 -11.21 -25.84
CA LYS A 603 13.30 -10.10 -26.09
C LYS A 603 14.42 -10.10 -25.05
N PRO A 604 15.68 -9.84 -25.43
CA PRO A 604 16.77 -9.73 -24.47
C PRO A 604 16.52 -8.65 -23.40
N SER A 605 16.15 -7.45 -23.86
CA SER A 605 15.85 -6.29 -22.99
C SER A 605 14.47 -6.42 -22.37
N ARG A 606 14.36 -6.21 -21.05
CA ARG A 606 13.12 -6.17 -20.23
C ARG A 606 12.35 -7.49 -20.09
N GLU A 607 12.57 -8.48 -20.96
CA GLU A 607 11.91 -9.79 -20.82
C GLU A 607 12.85 -10.86 -20.24
N ILE A 608 14.17 -10.69 -20.30
CA ILE A 608 15.15 -11.58 -19.63
C ILE A 608 16.05 -10.77 -18.69
N LEU A 609 16.23 -11.26 -17.46
CA LEU A 609 17.12 -10.69 -16.45
C LEU A 609 17.91 -11.78 -15.74
N VAL A 610 19.22 -11.58 -15.61
CA VAL A 610 20.09 -12.42 -14.78
C VAL A 610 20.46 -11.62 -13.53
N ILE A 611 20.16 -12.17 -12.35
CA ILE A 611 20.54 -11.58 -11.07
C ILE A 611 21.57 -12.47 -10.41
N VAL A 612 22.71 -11.89 -10.07
CA VAL A 612 23.73 -12.56 -9.27
C VAL A 612 23.51 -12.32 -7.78
N LEU A 613 23.63 -13.38 -7.01
CA LEU A 613 23.43 -13.41 -5.56
C LEU A 613 24.79 -13.38 -4.83
N GLY A 614 24.82 -12.79 -3.63
CA GLY A 614 26.02 -12.69 -2.81
C GLY A 614 26.29 -11.29 -2.26
N CYS A 615 27.34 -11.18 -1.43
CA CYS A 615 27.78 -9.94 -0.80
C CYS A 615 28.73 -9.15 -1.71
N PHE A 616 28.60 -7.82 -1.69
CA PHE A 616 29.46 -6.81 -2.35
C PHE A 616 30.55 -7.34 -3.31
N GLY A 617 31.70 -7.78 -2.78
CA GLY A 617 32.87 -8.20 -3.56
C GLY A 617 32.64 -9.47 -4.39
N GLU A 618 32.22 -10.56 -3.76
CA GLU A 618 31.90 -11.85 -4.43
C GLU A 618 30.83 -11.65 -5.52
N ALA A 619 29.83 -10.81 -5.25
CA ALA A 619 28.78 -10.52 -6.21
C ALA A 619 29.28 -9.70 -7.42
N ILE A 620 30.35 -8.91 -7.28
CA ILE A 620 30.98 -8.19 -8.40
C ILE A 620 31.76 -9.17 -9.26
N GLU A 621 32.55 -10.04 -8.63
CA GLU A 621 33.34 -11.05 -9.33
C GLU A 621 32.42 -11.99 -10.13
N LEU A 622 31.35 -12.48 -9.50
CA LEU A 622 30.36 -13.32 -10.16
C LEU A 622 29.57 -12.57 -11.26
N GLU A 623 29.27 -11.28 -11.09
CA GLU A 623 28.64 -10.45 -12.14
C GLU A 623 29.50 -10.42 -13.41
N ILE A 624 30.82 -10.26 -13.24
CA ILE A 624 31.78 -10.22 -14.35
C ILE A 624 31.95 -11.61 -14.97
N GLU A 625 32.15 -12.65 -14.16
CA GLU A 625 32.29 -14.04 -14.62
C GLU A 625 31.09 -14.49 -15.46
N VAL A 626 29.87 -14.26 -14.96
CA VAL A 626 28.63 -14.57 -15.68
C VAL A 626 28.57 -13.79 -17.01
N ALA A 627 28.87 -12.50 -16.99
CA ALA A 627 28.80 -11.66 -18.18
C ALA A 627 29.84 -12.08 -19.24
N GLU A 628 31.08 -12.33 -18.86
CA GLU A 628 32.14 -12.83 -19.76
C GLU A 628 31.77 -14.19 -20.36
N PHE A 629 31.26 -15.10 -19.54
CA PHE A 629 30.84 -16.40 -20.01
C PHE A 629 29.71 -16.30 -21.04
N LEU A 630 28.65 -15.55 -20.74
CA LEU A 630 27.52 -15.37 -21.67
C LEU A 630 27.96 -14.70 -22.99
N MET A 631 28.86 -13.71 -22.92
CA MET A 631 29.45 -13.10 -24.11
C MET A 631 30.24 -14.11 -24.95
N SER A 632 31.00 -15.02 -24.31
CA SER A 632 31.72 -16.10 -25.02
C SER A 632 30.80 -17.07 -25.77
N GLN A 633 29.55 -17.20 -25.30
CA GLN A 633 28.50 -18.02 -25.93
C GLN A 633 27.71 -17.23 -27.01
N GLY A 634 28.10 -15.99 -27.32
CA GLY A 634 27.47 -15.14 -28.33
C GLY A 634 26.17 -14.49 -27.87
N ILE A 635 25.96 -14.32 -26.56
CA ILE A 635 24.84 -13.55 -26.01
C ILE A 635 25.32 -12.14 -25.71
N ASP A 636 24.66 -11.14 -26.29
CA ASP A 636 24.89 -9.75 -25.93
C ASP A 636 24.38 -9.48 -24.51
N ILE A 637 25.22 -8.91 -23.65
CA ILE A 637 24.90 -8.60 -22.25
C ILE A 637 24.85 -7.10 -21.99
N PHE A 638 24.24 -6.71 -20.89
CA PHE A 638 24.28 -5.35 -20.39
C PHE A 638 24.48 -5.31 -18.88
N ILE A 639 25.50 -4.57 -18.43
CA ILE A 639 25.71 -4.27 -17.00
C ILE A 639 25.12 -2.89 -16.68
N PRO A 640 24.15 -2.78 -15.75
CA PRO A 640 23.52 -1.52 -15.40
C PRO A 640 24.52 -0.41 -15.04
N GLY A 641 24.33 0.78 -15.59
CA GLY A 641 25.22 1.93 -15.39
C GLY A 641 26.21 2.17 -16.53
N THR A 642 26.47 1.17 -17.38
CA THR A 642 27.33 1.30 -18.56
C THR A 642 26.62 2.03 -19.70
N SER A 643 27.39 2.53 -20.68
CA SER A 643 26.86 3.29 -21.81
C SER A 643 26.08 2.39 -22.79
N ASN A 644 26.65 1.24 -23.14
CA ASN A 644 26.16 0.30 -24.15
C ASN A 644 26.31 -1.16 -23.71
N CYS A 645 25.70 -2.07 -24.47
CA CYS A 645 25.81 -3.51 -24.30
C CYS A 645 27.27 -3.99 -24.50
N ASN A 646 27.63 -5.13 -23.89
CA ASN A 646 28.95 -5.78 -23.93
C ASN A 646 30.11 -4.96 -23.35
N ILE A 647 29.80 -4.02 -22.46
CA ILE A 647 30.77 -3.28 -21.66
C ILE A 647 30.69 -3.80 -20.23
N LEU A 648 31.81 -4.33 -19.71
CA LEU A 648 31.85 -4.92 -18.37
C LEU A 648 32.19 -3.90 -17.28
N THR A 649 32.97 -2.87 -17.61
CA THR A 649 33.39 -1.83 -16.68
C THR A 649 32.90 -0.46 -17.13
N PRO A 650 32.14 0.27 -16.28
CA PRO A 650 31.67 1.59 -16.63
C PRO A 650 32.84 2.59 -16.62
N TYR A 651 33.19 3.14 -17.78
CA TYR A 651 34.02 4.35 -17.84
C TYR A 651 33.24 5.52 -17.21
N LEU A 652 33.80 6.11 -16.14
CA LEU A 652 33.11 7.13 -15.33
C LEU A 652 32.51 8.27 -16.17
N GLU A 653 33.22 8.72 -17.21
CA GLU A 653 32.82 9.82 -18.10
C GLU A 653 31.61 9.51 -18.99
N TYR A 654 31.32 8.23 -19.26
CA TYR A 654 30.20 7.79 -20.12
C TYR A 654 29.17 6.94 -19.39
N SER A 655 29.31 6.81 -18.07
CA SER A 655 28.39 6.05 -17.25
C SER A 655 27.05 6.76 -17.08
N ASN A 656 25.94 6.03 -17.24
CA ASN A 656 24.61 6.53 -16.92
C ASN A 656 24.04 5.73 -15.74
N PRO A 657 24.20 6.19 -14.50
CA PRO A 657 23.75 5.46 -13.30
C PRO A 657 22.23 5.26 -13.24
N ASN A 658 21.45 6.02 -14.02
CA ASN A 658 19.99 5.86 -14.06
C ASN A 658 19.56 4.76 -15.07
N LYS A 659 20.45 4.31 -15.97
CA LYS A 659 20.16 3.29 -16.98
C LYS A 659 20.25 1.88 -16.41
N PHE A 660 19.20 1.08 -16.61
CA PHE A 660 19.14 -0.32 -16.19
C PHE A 660 18.95 -1.31 -17.35
N TRP A 661 18.39 -0.86 -18.48
CA TRP A 661 18.15 -1.68 -19.66
C TRP A 661 18.94 -1.17 -20.89
N CYS A 662 19.36 -2.08 -21.77
CA CYS A 662 19.95 -1.80 -23.09
C CYS A 662 19.21 -2.66 -24.12
N GLU A 663 18.64 -2.02 -25.15
CA GLU A 663 18.00 -2.75 -26.23
C GLU A 663 19.00 -3.69 -26.92
N GLY A 664 18.60 -4.94 -27.16
CA GLY A 664 19.44 -5.98 -27.76
C GLY A 664 20.24 -6.83 -26.77
N GLY A 665 20.49 -6.37 -25.54
CA GLY A 665 21.27 -7.12 -24.55
C GLY A 665 20.44 -7.71 -23.41
N VAL A 666 20.88 -8.85 -22.89
CA VAL A 666 20.37 -9.44 -21.63
C VAL A 666 21.03 -8.72 -20.45
N THR A 667 20.23 -8.18 -19.54
CA THR A 667 20.78 -7.49 -18.36
C THR A 667 21.32 -8.50 -17.35
N VAL A 668 22.58 -8.32 -16.93
CA VAL A 668 23.20 -9.04 -15.81
C VAL A 668 23.42 -8.02 -14.68
N SER A 669 22.87 -8.29 -13.50
CA SER A 669 22.81 -7.30 -12.44
C SER A 669 22.95 -7.91 -11.05
N ARG A 670 23.68 -7.24 -10.17
CA ARG A 670 23.56 -7.44 -8.71
C ARG A 670 22.21 -6.96 -8.17
N ILE A 671 21.83 -7.45 -6.98
CA ILE A 671 20.50 -7.21 -6.39
C ILE A 671 20.18 -5.73 -6.13
N HIS A 672 21.15 -4.94 -5.67
CA HIS A 672 20.94 -3.53 -5.30
C HIS A 672 20.57 -2.67 -6.50
N ARG A 673 21.04 -3.04 -7.70
CA ARG A 673 20.68 -2.42 -8.97
C ARG A 673 19.36 -2.96 -9.51
N ALA A 674 19.13 -4.26 -9.37
CA ALA A 674 17.92 -4.94 -9.84
C ALA A 674 16.67 -4.55 -9.05
N LYS A 675 16.82 -4.06 -7.82
CA LYS A 675 15.69 -3.56 -7.02
C LYS A 675 14.91 -2.48 -7.80
N GLY A 676 13.59 -2.66 -7.87
CA GLY A 676 12.69 -1.79 -8.62
C GLY A 676 12.59 -2.10 -10.13
N ASN A 677 13.39 -3.04 -10.66
CA ASN A 677 13.33 -3.49 -12.04
C ASN A 677 12.89 -4.94 -12.13
N GLU A 678 12.21 -5.31 -13.22
CA GLU A 678 11.51 -6.59 -13.31
C GLU A 678 11.62 -7.15 -14.72
N ALA A 679 11.56 -8.47 -14.85
CA ALA A 679 11.56 -9.16 -16.14
C ALA A 679 10.55 -10.31 -16.17
N ASP A 680 10.17 -10.70 -17.39
CA ASP A 680 9.25 -11.83 -17.61
C ASP A 680 9.92 -13.17 -17.30
N MET A 681 11.20 -13.35 -17.66
CA MET A 681 12.07 -14.46 -17.25
C MET A 681 13.21 -13.92 -16.37
N VAL A 682 13.40 -14.53 -15.20
CA VAL A 682 14.50 -14.20 -14.28
C VAL A 682 15.34 -15.45 -14.01
N TYR A 683 16.66 -15.30 -14.13
CA TYR A 683 17.65 -16.29 -13.71
C TYR A 683 18.36 -15.79 -12.46
N LEU A 684 18.44 -16.62 -11.42
CA LEU A 684 19.17 -16.34 -10.20
C LEU A 684 20.38 -17.28 -10.10
N VAL A 685 21.58 -16.70 -10.10
CA VAL A 685 22.85 -17.42 -10.13
C VAL A 685 23.62 -17.12 -8.83
N GLY A 686 24.34 -18.11 -8.30
CA GLY A 686 25.13 -17.94 -7.08
C GLY A 686 24.33 -18.17 -5.80
N LEU A 687 23.34 -19.06 -5.80
CA LEU A 687 22.57 -19.38 -4.59
C LEU A 687 23.47 -19.93 -3.47
N ASP A 688 24.55 -20.62 -3.82
CA ASP A 688 25.59 -21.09 -2.89
C ASP A 688 26.15 -19.97 -2.00
N ASN A 689 26.35 -18.75 -2.51
CA ASN A 689 26.79 -17.59 -1.72
C ASN A 689 25.81 -17.22 -0.58
N ILE A 690 24.52 -17.53 -0.76
CA ILE A 690 23.49 -17.32 0.27
C ILE A 690 23.40 -18.55 1.18
N ALA A 691 23.46 -19.74 0.60
CA ALA A 691 23.28 -21.00 1.29
C ALA A 691 24.42 -21.30 2.28
N GLU A 692 25.64 -20.89 1.97
CA GLU A 692 26.79 -21.00 2.88
C GLU A 692 26.56 -20.26 4.20
N ASN A 693 25.87 -19.11 4.15
CA ASN A 693 25.52 -18.32 5.32
C ASN A 693 24.00 -18.17 5.47
N GLU A 694 23.29 -19.30 5.42
CA GLU A 694 21.83 -19.35 5.43
C GLU A 694 21.18 -18.71 6.67
N ARG A 695 21.92 -18.43 7.74
CA ARG A 695 21.41 -17.75 8.95
C ARG A 695 21.40 -16.22 8.81
N ASN A 696 22.07 -15.68 7.79
CA ASN A 696 22.16 -14.25 7.56
C ASN A 696 20.85 -13.73 6.96
N VAL A 697 20.09 -12.99 7.77
CA VAL A 697 18.81 -12.39 7.37
C VAL A 697 18.97 -11.44 6.18
N LYS A 698 20.08 -10.70 6.07
CA LYS A 698 20.31 -9.78 4.94
C LYS A 698 20.44 -10.53 3.61
N LEU A 699 21.12 -11.69 3.61
CA LEU A 699 21.25 -12.54 2.43
C LEU A 699 19.92 -13.20 2.05
N ARG A 700 19.14 -13.68 3.03
CA ARG A 700 17.77 -14.17 2.76
C ARG A 700 16.83 -13.09 2.24
N ASN A 701 16.96 -11.85 2.72
CA ASN A 701 16.22 -10.71 2.18
C ASN A 701 16.63 -10.39 0.74
N GLN A 702 17.93 -10.47 0.41
CA GLN A 702 18.40 -10.36 -0.96
C GLN A 702 17.76 -11.42 -1.86
N LEU A 703 17.72 -12.68 -1.43
CA LEU A 703 17.03 -13.74 -2.16
C LEU A 703 15.54 -13.45 -2.32
N PHE A 704 14.86 -13.02 -1.26
CA PHE A 704 13.45 -12.62 -1.31
C PHE A 704 13.19 -11.54 -2.37
N ILE A 705 13.99 -10.47 -2.36
CA ILE A 705 13.86 -9.37 -3.32
C ILE A 705 14.14 -9.87 -4.74
N ALA A 706 15.12 -10.75 -4.93
CA ALA A 706 15.49 -11.32 -6.22
C ALA A 706 14.35 -12.18 -6.81
N LEU A 707 13.78 -13.09 -6.02
CA LEU A 707 12.65 -13.94 -6.41
C LEU A 707 11.46 -13.07 -6.88
N THR A 708 11.19 -11.98 -6.16
CA THR A 708 10.07 -11.07 -6.45
C THR A 708 10.30 -10.10 -7.61
N ARG A 709 11.44 -10.18 -8.33
CA ARG A 709 11.65 -9.45 -9.60
C ARG A 709 10.99 -10.11 -10.81
N THR A 710 10.44 -11.30 -10.61
CA THR A 710 9.87 -12.12 -11.67
C THR A 710 8.43 -11.73 -12.00
N ARG A 711 8.12 -11.62 -13.30
CA ARG A 711 6.76 -11.45 -13.83
C ARG A 711 6.16 -12.74 -14.40
N GLY A 712 6.95 -13.67 -14.92
CA GLY A 712 6.46 -14.91 -15.52
C GLY A 712 7.15 -16.17 -15.00
N TRP A 713 8.43 -16.32 -15.29
CA TRP A 713 9.19 -17.54 -15.02
C TRP A 713 10.49 -17.24 -14.28
N LEU A 714 10.85 -18.13 -13.37
CA LEU A 714 12.02 -18.01 -12.53
C LEU A 714 12.80 -19.33 -12.56
N LYS A 715 14.11 -19.21 -12.77
CA LYS A 715 15.03 -20.33 -12.62
C LYS A 715 16.13 -19.98 -11.63
N LEU A 716 16.25 -20.79 -10.60
CA LEU A 716 17.24 -20.65 -9.54
C LEU A 716 18.31 -21.72 -9.70
N SER A 717 19.58 -21.35 -9.57
CA SER A 717 20.69 -22.29 -9.63
C SER A 717 21.74 -22.01 -8.55
N GLY A 718 22.45 -23.08 -8.18
CA GLY A 718 23.60 -23.02 -7.29
C GLY A 718 24.48 -24.26 -7.45
N ILE A 719 25.62 -24.25 -6.77
CA ILE A 719 26.60 -25.34 -6.76
C ILE A 719 26.76 -25.92 -5.36
N GLY A 720 27.29 -27.14 -5.26
CA GLY A 720 27.55 -27.78 -3.97
C GLY A 720 26.28 -28.31 -3.28
N ASN A 721 26.38 -28.57 -1.97
CA ASN A 721 25.30 -29.17 -1.19
C ASN A 721 25.12 -28.46 0.16
N TYR A 722 23.97 -27.80 0.32
CA TYR A 722 23.66 -27.01 1.51
C TYR A 722 22.27 -27.37 2.07
N PRO A 723 22.05 -27.31 3.40
CA PRO A 723 20.74 -27.56 4.01
C PRO A 723 19.61 -26.68 3.45
N MET A 724 19.93 -25.44 3.07
CA MET A 724 18.99 -24.50 2.45
C MET A 724 18.37 -25.04 1.14
N TYR A 725 19.04 -25.94 0.43
CA TYR A 725 18.53 -26.49 -0.83
C TYR A 725 17.34 -27.43 -0.59
N GLU A 726 17.35 -28.18 0.52
CA GLU A 726 16.20 -28.98 0.93
C GLU A 726 15.03 -28.12 1.42
N GLU A 727 15.33 -26.99 2.07
CA GLU A 727 14.32 -25.99 2.41
C GLU A 727 13.62 -25.45 1.15
N ILE A 728 14.40 -25.11 0.11
CA ILE A 728 13.87 -24.61 -1.18
C ILE A 728 12.99 -25.66 -1.86
N ARG A 729 13.46 -26.92 -1.96
CA ARG A 729 12.68 -28.02 -2.52
C ARG A 729 11.38 -28.23 -1.76
N SER A 730 11.44 -28.21 -0.43
CA SER A 730 10.26 -28.34 0.44
C SER A 730 9.29 -27.17 0.25
N ALA A 731 9.79 -25.94 0.09
CA ALA A 731 8.96 -24.77 -0.17
C ALA A 731 8.25 -24.86 -1.52
N ILE A 732 8.94 -25.31 -2.57
CA ILE A 732 8.35 -25.52 -3.90
C ILE A 732 7.28 -26.62 -3.84
N ALA A 733 7.57 -27.75 -3.18
CA ALA A 733 6.65 -28.87 -3.05
C ALA A 733 5.40 -28.56 -2.20
N SER A 734 5.51 -27.59 -1.28
CA SER A 734 4.41 -27.14 -0.41
C SER A 734 3.30 -26.40 -1.17
N GLY A 735 3.58 -25.88 -2.37
CA GLY A 735 2.60 -25.18 -3.19
C GLY A 735 2.02 -23.93 -2.51
N ASP A 736 0.73 -23.98 -2.18
CA ASP A 736 0.01 -22.88 -1.52
C ASP A 736 -0.05 -23.00 0.01
N THR A 737 0.42 -24.10 0.60
CA THR A 737 0.20 -24.43 2.01
C THR A 737 1.50 -24.84 2.70
N PHE A 738 1.93 -24.06 3.68
CA PHE A 738 3.11 -24.34 4.51
C PHE A 738 2.70 -24.92 5.84
N ASN A 739 3.39 -25.99 6.26
CA ASN A 739 3.30 -26.54 7.61
C ASN A 739 4.66 -26.48 8.26
N PHE A 740 4.77 -25.82 9.41
CA PHE A 740 6.03 -25.76 10.14
C PHE A 740 5.79 -25.70 11.65
N THR A 741 6.78 -26.15 12.41
CA THR A 741 6.79 -25.99 13.86
C THR A 741 7.40 -24.64 14.18
N PHE A 742 6.62 -23.78 14.84
CA PHE A 742 7.12 -22.49 15.28
C PHE A 742 8.05 -22.67 16.46
N ASN A 743 9.34 -22.45 16.22
CA ASN A 743 10.34 -22.26 17.26
C ASN A 743 10.74 -20.79 17.23
N ARG A 744 10.85 -20.14 18.40
CA ARG A 744 11.21 -18.72 18.46
C ARG A 744 12.54 -18.50 17.70
N PRO A 745 12.61 -17.50 16.82
CA PRO A 745 13.84 -17.20 16.11
C PRO A 745 14.97 -16.91 17.09
N GLN A 746 16.13 -17.56 16.92
CA GLN A 746 17.35 -17.11 17.59
C GLN A 746 17.78 -15.80 16.93
N LYS A 747 17.58 -14.65 17.59
CA LYS A 747 17.98 -13.34 17.08
C LYS A 747 18.74 -12.53 18.12
N ARG A 748 19.84 -11.92 17.65
CA ARG A 748 20.85 -11.08 18.32
C ARG A 748 20.45 -10.68 19.74
N ALA A 749 20.77 -11.54 20.70
CA ALA A 749 20.74 -11.17 22.09
C ALA A 749 21.81 -10.08 22.28
N ILE A 750 21.40 -8.94 22.84
CA ILE A 750 22.29 -8.27 23.77
C ILE A 750 22.54 -9.33 24.86
N SER A 751 23.74 -9.91 24.88
CA SER A 751 24.11 -11.01 25.78
C SER A 751 24.32 -10.50 27.19
N VAL A 752 23.31 -9.85 27.75
CA VAL A 752 23.30 -9.40 29.14
C VAL A 752 22.56 -10.47 29.92
N THR A 753 23.31 -11.45 30.42
CA THR A 753 22.79 -12.52 31.28
C THR A 753 22.95 -12.21 32.77
N ASN A 754 23.59 -11.07 33.09
CA ASN A 754 23.91 -10.66 34.45
C ASN A 754 23.14 -9.38 34.83
N ALA A 755 22.47 -9.41 36.00
CA ALA A 755 21.75 -8.27 36.55
C ALA A 755 22.64 -7.03 36.77
N GLY A 756 23.90 -7.20 37.19
CA GLY A 756 24.82 -6.09 37.40
C GLY A 756 25.21 -5.41 36.08
N GLU A 757 25.44 -6.18 35.03
CA GLU A 757 25.74 -5.66 33.70
C GLU A 757 24.54 -4.92 33.10
N LEU A 758 23.34 -5.49 33.26
CA LEU A 758 22.08 -4.85 32.88
C LEU A 758 21.91 -3.49 33.54
N LEU A 759 22.07 -3.44 34.87
CA LEU A 759 21.88 -2.21 35.64
C LEU A 759 22.95 -1.17 35.30
N ASN A 760 24.19 -1.58 35.00
CA ASN A 760 25.24 -0.68 34.52
C ASN A 760 24.90 -0.09 33.14
N LEU A 761 24.43 -0.92 32.20
CA LEU A 761 24.00 -0.45 30.88
C LEU A 761 22.82 0.50 30.99
N TYR A 762 21.85 0.17 31.85
CA TYR A 762 20.71 1.02 32.13
C TYR A 762 21.14 2.35 32.76
N ALA A 763 22.06 2.34 33.73
CA ALA A 763 22.64 3.54 34.32
C ALA A 763 23.42 4.38 33.29
N ALA A 764 24.07 3.74 32.32
CA ALA A 764 24.77 4.38 31.22
C ALA A 764 23.84 4.96 30.12
N GLY A 765 22.52 4.88 30.31
CA GLY A 765 21.53 5.43 29.38
C GLY A 765 20.98 4.43 28.37
N THR A 766 21.42 3.17 28.39
CA THR A 766 20.83 2.12 27.54
C THR A 766 19.39 1.89 27.97
N ARG A 767 18.47 1.96 27.02
CA ARG A 767 17.06 1.64 27.24
C ARG A 767 16.59 0.46 26.41
N ASN A 768 17.36 0.01 25.43
CA ASN A 768 16.95 -1.07 24.53
C ASN A 768 17.58 -2.40 24.94
N PHE A 769 16.74 -3.35 25.36
CA PHE A 769 17.09 -4.70 25.80
C PHE A 769 16.22 -5.75 25.11
N GLN A 770 15.74 -5.46 23.89
CA GLN A 770 14.86 -6.37 23.17
C GLN A 770 15.47 -7.76 23.04
N ASN A 771 14.63 -8.78 23.23
CA ASN A 771 14.96 -10.20 23.08
C ASN A 771 16.11 -10.70 23.99
N ALA A 772 16.49 -9.93 25.01
CA ALA A 772 17.49 -10.37 25.97
C ALA A 772 17.04 -11.64 26.73
N ASP A 773 17.99 -12.50 27.07
CA ASP A 773 17.76 -13.72 27.82
C ASP A 773 18.04 -13.48 29.32
N TRP A 774 16.97 -13.27 30.06
CA TRP A 774 16.94 -12.92 31.48
C TRP A 774 16.20 -13.97 32.32
N ARG A 775 16.28 -15.23 31.89
CA ARG A 775 15.62 -16.33 32.59
C ARG A 775 16.20 -16.49 33.99
N GLY A 776 15.33 -16.43 34.99
CA GLY A 776 15.75 -16.50 36.39
C GLY A 776 16.54 -15.28 36.87
N ILE A 777 16.54 -14.15 36.14
CA ILE A 777 17.30 -12.97 36.57
C ILE A 777 16.78 -12.43 37.91
N HIS A 778 17.69 -11.96 38.75
CA HIS A 778 17.35 -11.31 40.02
C HIS A 778 17.44 -9.80 39.89
N LEU A 779 16.30 -9.13 39.76
CA LEU A 779 16.16 -7.68 39.60
C LEU A 779 15.23 -7.06 40.64
N ALA A 780 14.96 -7.74 41.76
CA ALA A 780 14.12 -7.16 42.80
C ALA A 780 14.59 -5.74 43.15
N TYR A 781 13.63 -4.81 43.30
CA TYR A 781 13.85 -3.38 43.57
C TYR A 781 14.54 -2.57 42.46
N ALA A 782 14.83 -3.15 41.29
CA ALA A 782 15.43 -2.43 40.17
C ALA A 782 14.48 -1.37 39.57
N ASN A 783 15.07 -0.30 39.03
CA ASN A 783 14.38 0.67 38.20
C ASN A 783 14.73 0.42 36.73
N LEU A 784 13.73 0.05 35.94
CA LEU A 784 13.80 -0.15 34.49
C LEU A 784 12.65 0.56 33.77
N GLN A 785 12.26 1.74 34.27
CA GLN A 785 11.25 2.59 33.65
C GLN A 785 11.59 2.89 32.18
N ASP A 786 10.55 2.86 31.34
CA ASP A 786 10.64 3.11 29.88
C ASP A 786 11.62 2.20 29.12
N ALA A 787 12.12 1.12 29.74
CA ALA A 787 12.98 0.17 29.07
C ALA A 787 12.23 -0.57 27.96
N ASN A 788 12.92 -0.84 26.86
CA ASN A 788 12.41 -1.59 25.73
C ASN A 788 12.89 -3.04 25.83
N CYS A 789 12.03 -3.89 26.38
CA CYS A 789 12.25 -5.29 26.68
C CYS A 789 11.32 -6.20 25.84
N ILE A 790 11.00 -5.78 24.61
CA ILE A 790 10.12 -6.56 23.72
C ILE A 790 10.77 -7.91 23.44
N GLY A 791 10.00 -9.00 23.64
CA GLY A 791 10.45 -10.36 23.36
C GLY A 791 11.49 -10.94 24.34
N THR A 792 11.81 -10.25 25.44
CA THR A 792 12.75 -10.78 26.44
C THR A 792 12.28 -12.09 27.06
N GLN A 793 13.23 -12.96 27.40
CA GLN A 793 12.96 -14.16 28.19
C GLN A 793 13.13 -13.82 29.67
N LEU A 794 12.04 -13.72 30.40
CA LEU A 794 11.97 -13.38 31.82
C LEU A 794 11.35 -14.52 32.65
N ASN A 795 11.27 -15.74 32.10
CA ASN A 795 10.64 -16.83 32.82
C ASN A 795 11.42 -17.16 34.10
N ASN A 796 10.69 -17.34 35.20
CA ASN A 796 11.22 -17.50 36.55
C ASN A 796 12.03 -16.30 37.10
N ALA A 797 11.98 -15.12 36.47
CA ALA A 797 12.67 -13.94 36.96
C ALA A 797 12.10 -13.43 38.30
N ASP A 798 12.97 -12.89 39.15
CA ASP A 798 12.59 -12.16 40.36
C ASP A 798 12.57 -10.65 40.06
N LEU A 799 11.36 -10.11 39.88
CA LEU A 799 11.04 -8.71 39.58
C LEU A 799 10.22 -8.08 40.72
N ARG A 800 10.37 -8.57 41.95
CA ARG A 800 9.59 -8.05 43.10
C ARG A 800 9.94 -6.59 43.36
N ASN A 801 8.93 -5.77 43.64
CA ASN A 801 9.11 -4.35 43.97
C ASN A 801 9.83 -3.50 42.91
N THR A 802 9.93 -3.97 41.65
CA THR A 802 10.59 -3.21 40.58
C THR A 802 9.78 -2.00 40.12
N GLN A 803 10.47 -0.96 39.65
CA GLN A 803 9.85 0.18 38.96
C GLN A 803 9.96 -0.04 37.44
N LEU A 804 8.84 -0.39 36.82
CA LEU A 804 8.70 -0.77 35.40
C LEU A 804 7.65 0.11 34.70
N ASP A 805 7.41 1.33 35.19
CA ASP A 805 6.47 2.25 34.55
C ASP A 805 6.89 2.53 33.10
N GLY A 806 5.94 2.45 32.17
CA GLY A 806 6.18 2.67 30.74
C GLY A 806 7.01 1.58 30.02
N ILE A 807 7.43 0.51 30.71
CA ILE A 807 8.24 -0.56 30.10
C ILE A 807 7.53 -1.20 28.90
N LYS A 808 8.30 -1.56 27.86
CA LYS A 808 7.80 -2.33 26.71
C LYS A 808 8.17 -3.79 26.88
N LEU A 809 7.20 -4.64 27.19
CA LEU A 809 7.32 -6.09 27.38
C LEU A 809 6.44 -6.87 26.39
N VAL A 810 6.16 -6.26 25.22
CA VAL A 810 5.38 -6.88 24.15
C VAL A 810 6.00 -8.23 23.81
N ILE A 811 5.19 -9.29 23.73
CA ILE A 811 5.59 -10.69 23.48
C ILE A 811 6.70 -11.27 24.39
N ALA A 812 7.04 -10.61 25.50
CA ALA A 812 7.99 -11.11 26.48
C ALA A 812 7.43 -12.36 27.19
N ASP A 813 8.32 -13.26 27.61
CA ASP A 813 7.92 -14.44 28.39
C ASP A 813 8.27 -14.27 29.86
N LEU A 814 7.25 -13.97 30.66
CA LEU A 814 7.32 -13.81 32.12
C LEU A 814 6.70 -15.02 32.84
N SER A 815 6.66 -16.20 32.22
CA SER A 815 6.08 -17.39 32.85
C SER A 815 6.76 -17.71 34.19
N ASN A 816 5.97 -17.88 35.24
CA ASN A 816 6.41 -18.09 36.63
C ASN A 816 7.31 -16.96 37.21
N ALA A 817 7.35 -15.77 36.59
CA ALA A 817 8.08 -14.64 37.16
C ALA A 817 7.36 -14.09 38.41
N ASP A 818 8.11 -13.55 39.35
CA ASP A 818 7.57 -12.85 40.51
C ASP A 818 7.65 -11.33 40.32
N LEU A 819 6.52 -10.71 40.02
CA LEU A 819 6.32 -9.27 39.87
C LEU A 819 5.52 -8.70 41.06
N SER A 820 5.49 -9.38 42.21
CA SER A 820 4.70 -8.89 43.34
C SER A 820 5.17 -7.51 43.80
N ASN A 821 4.22 -6.62 44.05
CA ASN A 821 4.44 -5.21 44.39
C ASN A 821 5.20 -4.37 43.33
N ALA A 822 5.36 -4.85 42.09
CA ALA A 822 5.99 -4.07 41.03
C ALA A 822 5.09 -2.91 40.56
N SER A 823 5.68 -1.79 40.16
CA SER A 823 4.98 -0.71 39.43
C SER A 823 5.11 -0.95 37.94
N LEU A 824 3.99 -1.15 37.24
CA LEU A 824 3.86 -1.43 35.81
C LEU A 824 2.90 -0.41 35.15
N ARG A 825 2.82 0.82 35.69
CA ARG A 825 1.88 1.81 35.18
C ARG A 825 2.21 2.14 33.73
N LYS A 826 1.19 2.14 32.87
CA LYS A 826 1.36 2.39 31.42
C LYS A 826 2.31 1.42 30.71
N ALA A 827 2.62 0.26 31.29
CA ALA A 827 3.44 -0.75 30.64
C ALA A 827 2.77 -1.27 29.35
N LYS A 828 3.57 -1.57 28.32
CA LYS A 828 3.11 -2.17 27.05
C LYS A 828 3.43 -3.65 27.05
N MET A 829 2.45 -4.48 27.36
CA MET A 829 2.58 -5.94 27.58
C MET A 829 1.75 -6.77 26.59
N MET A 830 1.45 -6.21 25.42
CA MET A 830 0.62 -6.87 24.40
C MET A 830 1.20 -8.24 24.01
N GLY A 831 0.40 -9.29 24.09
CA GLY A 831 0.81 -10.67 23.77
C GLY A 831 1.88 -11.25 24.70
N ALA A 832 2.17 -10.64 25.85
CA ALA A 832 3.11 -11.19 26.83
C ALA A 832 2.60 -12.52 27.42
N ILE A 833 3.53 -13.41 27.76
CA ILE A 833 3.21 -14.71 28.39
C ILE A 833 3.46 -14.60 29.89
N LEU A 834 2.41 -14.61 30.69
CA LEU A 834 2.43 -14.42 32.15
C LEU A 834 1.85 -15.63 32.90
N ARG A 835 2.00 -16.83 32.33
CA ARG A 835 1.44 -18.06 32.91
C ARG A 835 2.05 -18.32 34.29
N ASN A 836 1.18 -18.54 35.28
CA ASN A 836 1.57 -18.72 36.68
C ASN A 836 2.43 -17.56 37.25
N ALA A 837 2.46 -16.38 36.62
CA ALA A 837 3.22 -15.24 37.14
C ALA A 837 2.57 -14.72 38.43
N ASN A 838 3.38 -14.24 39.36
CA ASN A 838 2.91 -13.57 40.56
C ASN A 838 2.88 -12.05 40.36
N LEU A 839 1.70 -11.49 40.14
CA LEU A 839 1.43 -10.05 39.99
C LEU A 839 0.70 -9.48 41.24
N SER A 840 0.70 -10.19 42.36
CA SER A 840 -0.01 -9.75 43.56
C SER A 840 0.45 -8.36 44.02
N TYR A 841 -0.51 -7.50 44.34
CA TYR A 841 -0.29 -6.12 44.76
C TYR A 841 0.50 -5.24 43.77
N SER A 842 0.66 -5.67 42.52
CA SER A 842 1.30 -4.85 41.47
C SER A 842 0.38 -3.70 41.01
N ASP A 843 0.99 -2.64 40.47
CA ASP A 843 0.26 -1.51 39.91
C ASP A 843 0.34 -1.52 38.38
N LEU A 844 -0.69 -2.05 37.73
CA LEU A 844 -0.88 -2.15 36.28
C LEU A 844 -1.78 -1.03 35.74
N SER A 845 -1.93 0.08 36.47
CA SER A 845 -2.84 1.17 36.05
C SER A 845 -2.47 1.69 34.65
N ARG A 846 -3.45 1.70 33.75
CA ARG A 846 -3.31 2.10 32.34
C ARG A 846 -2.32 1.26 31.51
N ALA A 847 -1.97 0.06 31.97
CA ALA A 847 -1.16 -0.87 31.17
C ALA A 847 -1.95 -1.42 29.98
N ASP A 848 -1.25 -1.76 28.90
CA ASP A 848 -1.83 -2.47 27.75
C ASP A 848 -1.41 -3.94 27.79
N LEU A 849 -2.35 -4.79 28.20
CA LEU A 849 -2.21 -6.24 28.31
C LEU A 849 -2.92 -6.97 27.16
N SER A 850 -3.32 -6.28 26.08
CA SER A 850 -4.13 -6.91 25.04
C SER A 850 -3.47 -8.19 24.47
N ASP A 851 -4.27 -9.24 24.29
CA ASP A 851 -3.86 -10.59 23.88
C ASP A 851 -2.84 -11.30 24.79
N ALA A 852 -2.58 -10.82 26.01
CA ALA A 852 -1.68 -11.48 26.95
C ALA A 852 -2.23 -12.83 27.46
N ASP A 853 -1.33 -13.76 27.79
CA ASP A 853 -1.66 -15.06 28.37
C ASP A 853 -1.40 -15.06 29.89
N LEU A 854 -2.45 -14.82 30.66
CA LEU A 854 -2.43 -14.69 32.13
C LEU A 854 -2.95 -15.95 32.84
N ARG A 855 -2.90 -17.12 32.19
CA ARG A 855 -3.44 -18.34 32.78
C ARG A 855 -2.78 -18.70 34.09
N ASN A 856 -3.59 -19.00 35.10
CA ASN A 856 -3.17 -19.27 36.48
C ASN A 856 -2.32 -18.16 37.12
N ALA A 857 -2.31 -16.93 36.59
CA ALA A 857 -1.58 -15.83 37.19
C ALA A 857 -2.24 -15.39 38.52
N ASN A 858 -1.42 -14.98 39.48
CA ASN A 858 -1.88 -14.41 40.73
C ASN A 858 -1.93 -12.87 40.60
N LEU A 859 -3.13 -12.30 40.54
CA LEU A 859 -3.38 -10.85 40.48
C LEU A 859 -4.05 -10.33 41.77
N VAL A 860 -3.93 -11.06 42.88
CA VAL A 860 -4.56 -10.67 44.16
C VAL A 860 -4.12 -9.26 44.57
N GLY A 861 -5.09 -8.38 44.78
CA GLY A 861 -4.85 -6.99 45.17
C GLY A 861 -4.16 -6.11 44.11
N ALA A 862 -4.04 -6.56 42.85
CA ALA A 862 -3.44 -5.77 41.78
C ALA A 862 -4.32 -4.57 41.39
N LYS A 863 -3.70 -3.46 40.97
CA LYS A 863 -4.41 -2.29 40.45
C LYS A 863 -4.42 -2.32 38.92
N LEU A 864 -5.59 -2.49 38.32
CA LEU A 864 -5.82 -2.55 36.87
C LEU A 864 -6.57 -1.32 36.36
N VAL A 865 -6.56 -0.21 37.10
CA VAL A 865 -7.37 0.97 36.79
C VAL A 865 -7.05 1.51 35.39
N GLY A 866 -8.03 1.48 34.49
CA GLY A 866 -7.88 1.93 33.10
C GLY A 866 -6.99 1.05 32.22
N ALA A 867 -6.67 -0.17 32.62
CA ALA A 867 -5.86 -1.09 31.82
C ALA A 867 -6.65 -1.67 30.64
N ASN A 868 -5.99 -1.93 29.52
CA ASN A 868 -6.58 -2.64 28.39
C ASN A 868 -6.28 -4.13 28.51
N LEU A 869 -7.31 -4.96 28.75
CA LEU A 869 -7.20 -6.42 28.80
C LEU A 869 -7.91 -7.09 27.62
N SER A 870 -8.10 -6.40 26.49
CA SER A 870 -8.82 -6.97 25.35
C SER A 870 -8.13 -8.25 24.81
N GLY A 871 -8.86 -9.33 24.58
CA GLY A 871 -8.32 -10.60 24.05
C GLY A 871 -7.51 -11.45 25.04
N VAL A 872 -7.41 -11.04 26.31
CA VAL A 872 -6.60 -11.73 27.33
C VAL A 872 -7.17 -13.12 27.69
N ASP A 873 -6.28 -14.08 27.94
CA ASP A 873 -6.62 -15.39 28.51
C ASP A 873 -6.39 -15.43 30.03
N LEU A 874 -7.46 -15.28 30.83
CA LEU A 874 -7.43 -15.26 32.30
C LEU A 874 -7.74 -16.62 32.94
N ARG A 875 -7.75 -17.73 32.19
CA ARG A 875 -8.22 -19.00 32.75
C ARG A 875 -7.43 -19.43 33.98
N GLY A 876 -8.14 -19.68 35.08
CA GLY A 876 -7.54 -20.06 36.37
C GLY A 876 -6.80 -18.93 37.11
N ALA A 877 -6.80 -17.70 36.60
CA ALA A 877 -6.18 -16.56 37.29
C ALA A 877 -6.98 -16.14 38.54
N ASP A 878 -6.29 -15.53 39.52
CA ASP A 878 -6.91 -15.03 40.76
C ASP A 878 -6.85 -13.50 40.83
N LEU A 879 -7.99 -12.83 40.67
CA LEU A 879 -8.16 -11.37 40.76
C LEU A 879 -8.70 -10.92 42.13
N THR A 880 -8.70 -11.75 43.17
CA THR A 880 -9.33 -11.40 44.46
C THR A 880 -8.81 -10.07 44.99
N GLY A 881 -9.72 -9.12 45.27
CA GLY A 881 -9.37 -7.78 45.74
C GLY A 881 -8.65 -6.89 44.71
N ALA A 882 -8.56 -7.27 43.44
CA ALA A 882 -8.00 -6.43 42.39
C ALA A 882 -8.94 -5.24 42.07
N ASP A 883 -8.36 -4.07 41.83
CA ASP A 883 -9.10 -2.88 41.41
C ASP A 883 -9.16 -2.82 39.87
N ILE A 884 -10.33 -3.14 39.32
CA ILE A 884 -10.57 -3.21 37.86
C ILE A 884 -11.33 -1.98 37.32
N ALA A 885 -11.35 -0.86 38.05
CA ALA A 885 -12.12 0.32 37.65
C ALA A 885 -11.67 0.86 36.27
N GLY A 886 -12.59 0.94 35.31
CA GLY A 886 -12.33 1.47 33.97
C GLY A 886 -11.44 0.60 33.09
N ALA A 887 -11.15 -0.65 33.49
CA ALA A 887 -10.43 -1.58 32.63
C ALA A 887 -11.30 -2.07 31.46
N GLU A 888 -10.68 -2.31 30.31
CA GLU A 888 -11.34 -2.82 29.10
C GLU A 888 -11.20 -4.35 29.01
N PHE A 889 -12.30 -5.05 28.76
CA PHE A 889 -12.37 -6.52 28.80
C PHE A 889 -13.01 -7.15 27.55
N SER A 890 -12.86 -6.50 26.40
CA SER A 890 -13.37 -7.00 25.12
C SER A 890 -12.72 -8.36 24.78
N ASP A 891 -13.50 -9.38 24.39
CA ASP A 891 -13.00 -10.70 23.97
C ASP A 891 -12.10 -11.47 24.97
N VAL A 892 -12.30 -11.27 26.28
CA VAL A 892 -11.54 -11.95 27.34
C VAL A 892 -12.05 -13.36 27.64
N ASN A 893 -11.13 -14.31 27.87
CA ASN A 893 -11.47 -15.65 28.35
C ASN A 893 -11.40 -15.74 29.88
N TRP A 894 -12.57 -15.78 30.52
CA TRP A 894 -12.76 -15.77 31.96
C TRP A 894 -12.89 -17.16 32.62
N MET A 895 -12.78 -18.25 31.86
CA MET A 895 -13.15 -19.58 32.37
C MET A 895 -12.26 -20.01 33.55
N GLY A 896 -12.86 -20.21 34.73
CA GLY A 896 -12.17 -20.58 35.96
C GLY A 896 -11.43 -19.43 36.64
N THR A 897 -11.60 -18.18 36.19
CA THR A 897 -11.00 -17.00 36.84
C THR A 897 -11.71 -16.72 38.17
N ARG A 898 -10.96 -16.46 39.25
CA ARG A 898 -11.52 -15.93 40.49
C ARG A 898 -11.60 -14.40 40.38
N MET A 899 -12.82 -13.86 40.47
CA MET A 899 -13.13 -12.44 40.31
C MET A 899 -12.75 -11.61 41.56
N PRO A 900 -12.75 -10.27 41.48
CA PRO A 900 -12.41 -9.41 42.62
C PRO A 900 -13.21 -9.66 43.90
N ASP A 901 -14.46 -10.13 43.79
CA ASP A 901 -15.32 -10.50 44.92
C ASP A 901 -15.07 -11.92 45.48
N GLY A 902 -14.09 -12.64 44.91
CA GLY A 902 -13.71 -13.99 45.30
C GLY A 902 -14.52 -15.11 44.63
N LYS A 903 -15.52 -14.79 43.79
CA LYS A 903 -16.30 -15.81 43.07
C LYS A 903 -15.56 -16.33 41.84
N ILE A 904 -15.78 -17.60 41.49
CA ILE A 904 -15.14 -18.22 40.32
C ILE A 904 -16.10 -18.13 39.12
N TYR A 905 -15.63 -17.53 38.03
CA TYR A 905 -16.37 -17.44 36.78
C TYR A 905 -16.32 -18.77 36.02
N GLY A 906 -17.47 -19.32 35.61
CA GLY A 906 -17.54 -20.51 34.74
C GLY A 906 -17.59 -21.88 35.44
N TYR A 907 -17.69 -21.95 36.78
CA TYR A 907 -18.07 -23.17 37.50
C TYR A 907 -19.24 -22.89 38.46
N GLY A 908 -20.47 -23.15 37.98
CA GLY A 908 -21.71 -23.20 38.78
C GLY A 908 -22.66 -22.01 38.64
N ASN A 909 -23.83 -22.31 38.05
CA ASN A 909 -25.12 -21.56 37.95
C ASN A 909 -25.13 -20.03 38.00
#